data_AF-A3UC46-F1
#
_entry.id   AF-A3UC46-F1
#
_cell.length_a   1.000
_cell.length_b   1.000
_cell.length_c   1.000
_cell.angle_alpha   90.00
_cell.angle_beta   90.00
_cell.angle_gamma   90.00
#
_symmetry.space_group_name_H-M   'P 1'
#
loop_
_entity.id
_entity.type
_entity.pdbx_description
1 polymer ?
#
loop_
_entity_poly.entity_id
_entity_poly.type
_entity_poly.pdbx_seq_one_letter_code
_entity_poly.pdbx_strand_id
1 'polypeptide(L)'
;MHSALLALATGLAVNATAAAQNAPIVQPGAPGEDVRAISAEEAVEIAANRFSVDDVRFMQDMIVHHYQAVEMAELVSDRTSTEEIVAVAGRINASQADEIAFMQNWLNERGQHAPDPASADHSMDHEGGHEGHHGAHATMQGMATPEQMAELAASNGGDFDALFLELMIAHHEGAVDMVDALLRQRGSAYDPVLYDFVNDVRSEQAAEIRRMNTVLSSLSEDPRNGLAAGFRDAGQAISNLELLASLPKPTGFFDSENPAGLPPEIQPEDTDEEVERRFGQRAPFLSFSNTDMAFAGDLLAVGNYHGFNLYRLGDESPELISSVVCPGGQGDVSIVGDLLLMSVQDTRARVDCGRQGVSEEVSEERFRGLRIFDISNPLAPRQVGQVQTCRGSHTHSVVSSNEERIVVYNSGTSSIRSEEELAGCVEGLPGDEDTALFSIDVIEIPLADPSQSRIVDSPRVFADDETGRIAGLWSGGDHGEGTQRTSRTDQCHDITVFPSLNLAAGACSGNGIILDISDPRAPRRIDAVIDQGFAYWHSATFSNDGTKVLFTDEWGGGGRPRCRAQDPADWGADAIYTINDGQLEFGGYYKLPSAQSEEENCVAHNGSIIPVPGRDVFVQAWYQGGLSILDFTDPANAYEIAYFDRGPIDPDVMVLGGYWSTYWYDGRIYGTEIVRGLDVFELMPSDYLSENEIAAARLADQGQTFNPQQQYPVSWPEHPVVGLAYLDQLMRDEALPAEQAEALYAALGQAADAVDAGEDNAALSRELRQLRRDLSGVSVQGEASVRRLSALQDVIEGVSASLR
;
A
#
# COMPACT_ATOMS: atom_id res chain seq x y z
N MET A 1 -10.36 17.52 -50.86
CA MET A 1 -8.94 17.12 -50.96
C MET A 1 -8.29 17.59 -49.68
N HIS A 2 -8.03 16.63 -48.81
CA HIS A 2 -7.54 16.78 -47.45
C HIS A 2 -6.01 16.95 -47.42
N SER A 3 -5.53 17.39 -46.27
CA SER A 3 -4.16 17.29 -45.73
C SER A 3 -3.24 18.49 -45.98
N ALA A 4 -3.00 19.27 -44.92
CA ALA A 4 -1.68 19.36 -44.26
C ALA A 4 -1.67 20.55 -43.27
N LEU A 5 -1.85 20.28 -41.98
CA LEU A 5 -1.42 21.16 -40.87
C LEU A 5 -1.44 20.32 -39.57
N LEU A 6 -0.35 19.59 -39.37
CA LEU A 6 -0.03 18.94 -38.09
C LEU A 6 1.50 18.97 -37.96
N ALA A 7 2.04 19.90 -37.17
CA ALA A 7 3.40 19.85 -36.63
C ALA A 7 3.64 21.09 -35.75
N LEU A 8 3.30 21.02 -34.46
CA LEU A 8 3.93 21.80 -33.37
C LEU A 8 3.34 21.38 -32.02
N ALA A 9 3.68 20.18 -31.55
CA ALA A 9 3.37 19.71 -30.18
C ALA A 9 4.44 18.75 -29.61
N THR A 10 5.69 18.82 -30.07
CA THR A 10 6.79 17.91 -29.67
C THR A 10 7.92 18.61 -28.91
N GLY A 11 7.71 19.83 -28.41
CA GLY A 11 8.76 20.64 -27.79
C GLY A 11 8.86 20.57 -26.26
N LEU A 12 7.82 20.13 -25.55
CA LEU A 12 7.75 20.24 -24.08
C LEU A 12 8.32 19.03 -23.33
N ALA A 13 8.31 17.83 -23.92
CA ALA A 13 8.78 16.61 -23.24
C ALA A 13 10.32 16.50 -23.07
N VAL A 14 11.11 17.31 -23.80
CA VAL A 14 12.58 17.19 -23.78
C VAL A 14 13.23 18.06 -22.69
N ASN A 15 12.54 19.09 -22.17
CA ASN A 15 13.13 19.97 -21.15
C ASN A 15 12.98 19.43 -19.71
N ALA A 16 11.96 18.61 -19.43
CA ALA A 16 11.77 18.00 -18.11
C ALA A 16 12.83 16.92 -17.81
N THR A 17 13.29 16.18 -18.82
CA THR A 17 14.30 15.12 -18.66
C THR A 17 15.71 15.67 -18.35
N ALA A 18 16.01 16.92 -18.72
CA ALA A 18 17.32 17.54 -18.48
C ALA A 18 17.47 18.17 -17.08
N ALA A 19 16.37 18.57 -16.43
CA ALA A 19 16.41 19.17 -15.10
C ALA A 19 16.58 18.12 -13.98
N ALA A 20 15.96 16.94 -14.13
CA ALA A 20 16.06 15.83 -13.18
C ALA A 20 17.47 15.22 -13.05
N GLN A 21 18.40 15.50 -13.99
CA GLN A 21 19.76 14.95 -14.00
C GLN A 21 20.81 15.72 -13.18
N ASN A 22 20.46 16.87 -12.56
CA ASN A 22 21.45 17.74 -11.90
C ASN A 22 21.38 17.78 -10.36
N ALA A 23 20.38 17.15 -9.73
CA ALA A 23 20.27 17.11 -8.28
C ALA A 23 21.37 16.21 -7.66
N PRO A 24 21.97 16.59 -6.52
CA PRO A 24 22.95 15.75 -5.84
C PRO A 24 22.31 14.46 -5.32
N ILE A 25 23.00 13.33 -5.53
CA ILE A 25 22.73 12.06 -4.86
C ILE A 25 23.66 11.96 -3.67
N VAL A 26 23.10 11.79 -2.47
CA VAL A 26 23.85 11.79 -1.22
C VAL A 26 23.54 10.55 -0.39
N GLN A 27 24.53 10.07 0.36
CA GLN A 27 24.41 8.99 1.33
C GLN A 27 24.80 9.55 2.71
N PRO A 28 23.86 9.65 3.66
CA PRO A 28 24.18 9.96 5.05
C PRO A 28 25.05 8.85 5.68
N GLY A 29 25.78 9.16 6.74
CA GLY A 29 26.44 8.17 7.59
C GLY A 29 25.58 7.81 8.81
N ALA A 30 26.20 7.19 9.82
CA ALA A 30 25.55 6.96 11.12
C ALA A 30 25.15 8.29 11.79
N PRO A 31 24.28 8.30 12.82
CA PRO A 31 23.85 9.53 13.48
C PRO A 31 25.03 10.44 13.88
N GLY A 32 25.04 11.66 13.34
CA GLY A 32 26.08 12.68 13.58
C GLY A 32 27.28 12.64 12.64
N GLU A 33 27.39 11.64 11.76
CA GLU A 33 28.47 11.55 10.76
C GLU A 33 28.21 12.45 9.53
N ASP A 34 29.26 12.67 8.74
CA ASP A 34 29.21 13.51 7.55
C ASP A 34 28.45 12.83 6.40
N VAL A 35 27.78 13.65 5.58
CA VAL A 35 27.08 13.21 4.37
C VAL A 35 28.06 13.08 3.20
N ARG A 36 27.99 11.98 2.46
CA ARG A 36 28.84 11.74 1.29
C ARG A 36 28.03 11.88 -0.01
N ALA A 37 28.55 12.64 -0.98
CA ALA A 37 28.01 12.59 -2.35
C ALA A 37 28.41 11.28 -3.04
N ILE A 38 27.49 10.66 -3.79
CA ILE A 38 27.72 9.41 -4.52
C ILE A 38 27.28 9.56 -5.97
N SER A 39 27.81 8.70 -6.86
CA SER A 39 27.33 8.65 -8.25
C SER A 39 26.03 7.86 -8.38
N ALA A 40 25.36 8.00 -9.53
CA ALA A 40 24.18 7.21 -9.87
C ALA A 40 24.49 5.70 -9.92
N GLU A 41 25.65 5.34 -10.47
CA GLU A 41 26.11 3.95 -10.55
C GLU A 41 26.39 3.39 -9.17
N GLU A 42 27.08 4.17 -8.31
CA GLU A 42 27.27 3.79 -6.91
C GLU A 42 25.91 3.62 -6.22
N ALA A 43 24.91 4.49 -6.45
CA ALA A 43 23.60 4.37 -5.80
C ALA A 43 22.88 3.04 -6.09
N VAL A 44 23.14 2.39 -7.24
CA VAL A 44 22.47 1.16 -7.68
C VAL A 44 23.36 -0.10 -7.65
N GLU A 45 24.65 0.03 -7.35
CA GLU A 45 25.70 -1.01 -7.48
C GLU A 45 25.41 -2.34 -6.72
N ILE A 46 24.51 -2.33 -5.73
CA ILE A 46 24.22 -3.50 -4.88
C ILE A 46 23.04 -4.35 -5.40
N ALA A 47 22.56 -4.07 -6.61
CA ALA A 47 21.60 -4.94 -7.30
C ALA A 47 22.16 -6.35 -7.68
N ALA A 48 23.44 -6.69 -7.39
CA ALA A 48 24.09 -7.94 -7.81
C ALA A 48 24.64 -8.85 -6.66
N ASN A 49 24.11 -10.10 -6.58
CA ASN A 49 24.65 -11.38 -6.06
C ASN A 49 24.47 -11.85 -4.57
N ARG A 50 23.77 -13.02 -4.35
CA ARG A 50 24.12 -14.26 -3.57
C ARG A 50 22.94 -15.18 -3.11
N PHE A 51 23.02 -16.52 -3.29
CA PHE A 51 22.08 -17.56 -2.75
C PHE A 51 22.35 -18.01 -1.28
N SER A 52 21.41 -18.71 -0.61
CA SER A 52 21.49 -19.15 0.80
C SER A 52 21.57 -20.69 1.05
N VAL A 53 21.53 -21.13 2.31
CA VAL A 53 21.58 -22.57 2.71
C VAL A 53 20.19 -23.22 2.65
N ASP A 54 19.14 -22.45 2.91
CA ASP A 54 17.75 -22.94 2.86
C ASP A 54 17.34 -23.27 1.41
N ASP A 55 17.98 -22.59 0.44
CA ASP A 55 17.91 -22.84 -0.99
C ASP A 55 18.28 -24.27 -1.36
N VAL A 56 19.36 -24.75 -0.76
CA VAL A 56 19.90 -26.09 -0.99
C VAL A 56 18.94 -27.14 -0.44
N ARG A 57 18.35 -26.89 0.72
CA ARG A 57 17.44 -27.83 1.38
C ARG A 57 16.12 -27.97 0.63
N PHE A 58 15.54 -26.85 0.18
CA PHE A 58 14.32 -26.88 -0.61
C PHE A 58 14.46 -27.70 -1.89
N MET A 59 15.57 -27.54 -2.62
CA MET A 59 15.80 -28.29 -3.86
C MET A 59 15.91 -29.79 -3.61
N GLN A 60 16.50 -30.21 -2.49
CA GLN A 60 16.59 -31.63 -2.13
C GLN A 60 15.23 -32.21 -1.77
N ASP A 61 14.42 -31.47 -1.02
CA ASP A 61 13.10 -31.89 -0.58
C ASP A 61 12.09 -31.91 -1.76
N MET A 62 12.15 -30.92 -2.64
CA MET A 62 11.24 -30.80 -3.80
C MET A 62 11.54 -31.83 -4.90
N ILE A 63 12.78 -32.31 -5.05
CA ILE A 63 13.12 -33.46 -5.95
C ILE A 63 12.33 -34.70 -5.56
N VAL A 64 12.25 -35.00 -4.26
CA VAL A 64 11.55 -36.18 -3.75
C VAL A 64 10.03 -35.99 -3.84
N HIS A 65 9.54 -34.75 -3.66
CA HIS A 65 8.14 -34.39 -3.80
C HIS A 65 7.66 -34.55 -5.25
N HIS A 66 8.36 -33.96 -6.22
CA HIS A 66 8.01 -34.05 -7.64
C HIS A 66 8.07 -35.48 -8.19
N TYR A 67 8.96 -36.32 -7.67
CA TYR A 67 9.04 -37.71 -8.10
C TYR A 67 7.76 -38.51 -7.82
N GLN A 68 7.10 -38.28 -6.68
CA GLN A 68 5.84 -38.96 -6.35
C GLN A 68 4.68 -38.52 -7.28
N ALA A 69 4.67 -37.27 -7.75
CA ALA A 69 3.71 -36.82 -8.76
C ALA A 69 3.88 -37.56 -10.10
N VAL A 70 5.13 -37.81 -10.52
CA VAL A 70 5.43 -38.61 -11.71
C VAL A 70 4.98 -40.06 -11.52
N GLU A 71 5.23 -40.67 -10.36
CA GLU A 71 4.76 -42.04 -10.07
C GLU A 71 3.23 -42.17 -10.12
N MET A 72 2.49 -41.17 -9.60
CA MET A 72 1.03 -41.14 -9.70
C MET A 72 0.55 -40.97 -11.15
N ALA A 73 1.21 -40.11 -11.93
CA ALA A 73 0.84 -39.82 -13.31
C ALA A 73 1.17 -40.99 -14.28
N GLU A 74 2.21 -41.77 -14.03
CA GLU A 74 2.54 -42.98 -14.80
C GLU A 74 1.47 -44.08 -14.72
N LEU A 75 0.70 -44.14 -13.62
CA LEU A 75 -0.40 -45.10 -13.48
C LEU A 75 -1.54 -44.81 -14.46
N VAL A 76 -1.72 -43.57 -14.91
CA VAL A 76 -2.94 -43.11 -15.59
C VAL A 76 -3.22 -43.86 -16.90
N SER A 77 -2.19 -44.14 -17.72
CA SER A 77 -2.37 -44.77 -19.04
C SER A 77 -2.92 -46.20 -18.99
N ASP A 78 -2.70 -46.89 -17.87
CA ASP A 78 -3.12 -48.28 -17.67
C ASP A 78 -4.43 -48.41 -16.89
N ARG A 79 -4.94 -47.30 -16.34
CA ARG A 79 -6.02 -47.30 -15.33
C ARG A 79 -7.29 -46.58 -15.77
N THR A 80 -7.18 -45.64 -16.71
CA THR A 80 -8.32 -44.90 -17.23
C THR A 80 -8.16 -44.55 -18.71
N SER A 81 -9.28 -44.27 -19.37
CA SER A 81 -9.33 -43.76 -20.74
C SER A 81 -10.00 -42.40 -20.83
N THR A 82 -10.19 -41.71 -19.71
CA THR A 82 -10.75 -40.36 -19.62
C THR A 82 -9.75 -39.37 -20.23
N GLU A 83 -10.09 -38.78 -21.38
CA GLU A 83 -9.16 -37.98 -22.19
C GLU A 83 -8.61 -36.78 -21.42
N GLU A 84 -9.43 -36.15 -20.57
CA GLU A 84 -9.04 -35.01 -19.74
C GLU A 84 -7.99 -35.40 -18.69
N ILE A 85 -8.13 -36.57 -18.06
CA ILE A 85 -7.20 -37.05 -17.01
C ILE A 85 -5.90 -37.54 -17.64
N VAL A 86 -5.98 -38.21 -18.80
CA VAL A 86 -4.80 -38.56 -19.60
C VAL A 86 -4.03 -37.31 -20.03
N ALA A 87 -4.73 -36.23 -20.38
CA ALA A 87 -4.10 -34.97 -20.75
C ALA A 87 -3.45 -34.25 -19.55
N VAL A 88 -4.08 -34.27 -18.37
CA VAL A 88 -3.50 -33.73 -17.12
C VAL A 88 -2.25 -34.51 -16.73
N ALA A 89 -2.33 -35.84 -16.69
CA ALA A 89 -1.19 -36.70 -16.35
C ALA A 89 -0.03 -36.57 -17.34
N GLY A 90 -0.32 -36.42 -18.63
CA GLY A 90 0.69 -36.16 -19.65
C GLY A 90 1.43 -34.84 -19.45
N ARG A 91 0.76 -33.79 -18.95
CA ARG A 91 1.40 -32.51 -18.62
C ARG A 91 2.23 -32.60 -17.34
N ILE A 92 1.72 -33.25 -16.29
CA ILE A 92 2.42 -33.47 -15.03
C ILE A 92 3.72 -34.26 -15.26
N ASN A 93 3.66 -35.36 -16.03
CA ASN A 93 4.86 -36.15 -16.34
C ASN A 93 5.93 -35.37 -17.11
N ALA A 94 5.54 -34.48 -18.02
CA ALA A 94 6.49 -33.69 -18.79
C ALA A 94 7.12 -32.57 -17.95
N SER A 95 6.32 -31.80 -17.22
CA SER A 95 6.78 -30.69 -16.37
C SER A 95 7.65 -31.17 -15.20
N GLN A 96 7.13 -32.11 -14.40
CA GLN A 96 7.78 -32.53 -13.16
C GLN A 96 9.08 -33.31 -13.40
N ALA A 97 9.21 -34.02 -14.53
CA ALA A 97 10.46 -34.69 -14.90
C ALA A 97 11.57 -33.70 -15.28
N ASP A 98 11.22 -32.64 -16.00
CA ASP A 98 12.17 -31.58 -16.39
C ASP A 98 12.59 -30.75 -15.15
N GLU A 99 11.65 -30.50 -14.24
CA GLU A 99 11.88 -29.86 -12.94
C GLU A 99 12.81 -30.66 -12.02
N ILE A 100 12.67 -32.00 -11.96
CA ILE A 100 13.61 -32.86 -11.21
C ILE A 100 15.03 -32.75 -11.78
N ALA A 101 15.17 -32.82 -13.10
CA ALA A 101 16.48 -32.71 -13.77
C ALA A 101 17.13 -31.34 -13.52
N PHE A 102 16.32 -30.29 -13.54
CA PHE A 102 16.71 -28.94 -13.20
C PHE A 102 17.25 -28.83 -11.77
N MET A 103 16.49 -29.29 -10.77
CA MET A 103 16.90 -29.22 -9.36
C MET A 103 18.20 -29.99 -9.10
N GLN A 104 18.36 -31.17 -9.72
CA GLN A 104 19.59 -31.96 -9.61
C GLN A 104 20.80 -31.23 -10.21
N ASN A 105 20.64 -30.60 -11.38
CA ASN A 105 21.71 -29.82 -12.00
C ASN A 105 22.06 -28.58 -11.19
N TRP A 106 21.06 -27.86 -10.67
CA TRP A 106 21.24 -26.70 -9.81
C TRP A 106 22.10 -27.01 -8.57
N LEU A 107 21.82 -28.14 -7.91
CA LEU A 107 22.60 -28.63 -6.75
C LEU A 107 24.03 -29.00 -7.14
N ASN A 108 24.21 -29.72 -8.26
CA ASN A 108 25.53 -30.18 -8.71
C ASN A 108 26.47 -29.03 -9.10
N GLU A 109 25.97 -28.00 -9.80
CA GLU A 109 26.76 -26.83 -10.20
C GLU A 109 27.30 -26.01 -9.03
N ARG A 110 26.62 -26.09 -7.88
CA ARG A 110 26.95 -25.38 -6.63
C ARG A 110 27.67 -26.26 -5.62
N GLY A 111 28.09 -27.46 -6.03
CA GLY A 111 28.85 -28.42 -5.21
C GLY A 111 28.05 -29.05 -4.07
N GLN A 112 26.71 -29.02 -4.15
CA GLN A 112 25.79 -29.58 -3.16
C GLN A 112 25.37 -31.00 -3.57
N HIS A 113 24.88 -31.79 -2.60
CA HIS A 113 24.40 -33.16 -2.87
C HIS A 113 23.03 -33.13 -3.55
N ALA A 114 22.93 -33.71 -4.75
CA ALA A 114 21.65 -33.98 -5.41
C ALA A 114 21.15 -35.39 -5.07
N PRO A 115 19.96 -35.55 -4.45
CA PRO A 115 19.39 -36.86 -4.17
C PRO A 115 19.01 -37.60 -5.46
N ASP A 116 19.22 -38.91 -5.48
CA ASP A 116 18.72 -39.82 -6.51
C ASP A 116 17.40 -40.43 -6.00
N PRO A 117 16.23 -39.96 -6.48
CA PRO A 117 14.93 -40.39 -5.96
C PRO A 117 14.63 -41.87 -6.25
N ALA A 118 15.24 -42.47 -7.29
CA ALA A 118 15.08 -43.89 -7.62
C ALA A 118 15.89 -44.82 -6.70
N SER A 119 16.85 -44.27 -5.96
CA SER A 119 17.70 -45.03 -5.02
C SER A 119 17.13 -45.11 -3.59
N ALA A 120 16.06 -44.36 -3.31
CA ALA A 120 15.39 -44.32 -2.01
C ALA A 120 14.72 -45.66 -1.61
N ASP A 121 14.59 -46.62 -2.56
CA ASP A 121 13.97 -47.94 -2.35
C ASP A 121 14.99 -49.11 -2.24
N HIS A 122 16.29 -48.84 -2.04
CA HIS A 122 17.30 -49.92 -2.01
C HIS A 122 18.13 -50.05 -0.71
N SER A 123 17.71 -49.46 0.40
CA SER A 123 18.28 -49.78 1.72
C SER A 123 17.31 -50.58 2.60
N MET A 124 16.83 -51.71 2.10
CA MET A 124 16.32 -52.80 2.92
C MET A 124 17.42 -53.86 3.06
N ASP A 125 18.54 -53.56 3.73
CA ASP A 125 19.40 -54.63 4.27
C ASP A 125 20.23 -54.19 5.49
N HIS A 126 20.15 -55.05 6.51
CA HIS A 126 20.60 -54.99 7.89
C HIS A 126 22.09 -54.67 8.14
N GLU A 127 22.37 -53.76 9.08
CA GLU A 127 23.15 -53.95 10.35
C GLU A 127 23.99 -52.71 10.76
N GLY A 128 23.73 -52.17 11.96
CA GLY A 128 24.68 -51.35 12.73
C GLY A 128 24.18 -49.94 13.08
N GLY A 129 23.88 -49.73 14.37
CA GLY A 129 23.12 -48.57 14.86
C GLY A 129 23.89 -47.26 15.01
N HIS A 130 23.20 -46.19 14.61
CA HIS A 130 23.29 -44.85 15.18
C HIS A 130 21.88 -44.24 15.13
N GLU A 131 21.37 -43.79 16.27
CA GLU A 131 20.03 -43.21 16.40
C GLU A 131 19.98 -41.81 15.78
N GLY A 132 18.91 -41.55 15.00
CA GLY A 132 18.51 -40.25 14.48
C GLY A 132 18.54 -40.17 12.94
N HIS A 133 17.41 -39.79 12.32
CA HIS A 133 17.23 -39.44 10.88
C HIS A 133 16.60 -40.46 9.91
N HIS A 134 15.78 -41.43 10.35
CA HIS A 134 15.02 -42.32 9.43
C HIS A 134 13.50 -42.09 9.41
N GLY A 135 13.03 -40.86 9.63
CA GLY A 135 11.60 -40.53 9.64
C GLY A 135 11.17 -39.32 8.81
N ALA A 136 12.07 -38.70 8.04
CA ALA A 136 11.81 -37.38 7.44
C ALA A 136 11.21 -37.41 6.02
N HIS A 137 11.29 -38.52 5.28
CA HIS A 137 10.87 -38.55 3.87
C HIS A 137 9.37 -38.85 3.67
N ALA A 138 8.67 -39.41 4.66
CA ALA A 138 7.25 -39.76 4.57
C ALA A 138 6.31 -38.67 5.15
N THR A 139 6.81 -37.47 5.44
CA THR A 139 6.09 -36.43 6.19
C THR A 139 6.12 -35.04 5.53
N MET A 140 6.47 -34.95 4.24
CA MET A 140 6.39 -33.68 3.50
C MET A 140 4.93 -33.34 3.17
N GLN A 141 4.60 -32.05 3.16
CA GLN A 141 3.23 -31.57 3.03
C GLN A 141 2.65 -31.96 1.65
N GLY A 142 1.43 -32.52 1.64
CA GLY A 142 0.73 -32.94 0.42
C GLY A 142 1.10 -34.30 -0.17
N MET A 143 2.17 -34.97 0.30
CA MET A 143 2.55 -36.30 -0.21
C MET A 143 1.49 -37.37 0.11
N ALA A 144 1.19 -38.24 -0.85
CA ALA A 144 0.40 -39.45 -0.66
C ALA A 144 1.18 -40.48 0.18
N THR A 145 0.50 -41.11 1.14
CA THR A 145 1.08 -42.20 1.94
C THR A 145 1.31 -43.45 1.09
N PRO A 146 2.22 -44.36 1.49
CA PRO A 146 2.40 -45.65 0.81
C PRO A 146 1.09 -46.45 0.67
N GLU A 147 0.21 -46.38 1.66
CA GLU A 147 -1.11 -47.00 1.62
C GLU A 147 -2.02 -46.37 0.55
N GLN A 148 -2.03 -45.03 0.43
CA GLN A 148 -2.77 -44.31 -0.62
C GLN A 148 -2.20 -44.59 -2.02
N MET A 149 -0.87 -44.66 -2.17
CA MET A 149 -0.24 -45.04 -3.44
C MET A 149 -0.60 -46.48 -3.85
N ALA A 150 -0.63 -47.41 -2.89
CA ALA A 150 -1.06 -48.79 -3.14
C ALA A 150 -2.55 -48.88 -3.49
N GLU A 151 -3.40 -48.05 -2.87
CA GLU A 151 -4.83 -47.94 -3.17
C GLU A 151 -5.07 -47.36 -4.57
N LEU A 152 -4.37 -46.27 -4.90
CA LEU A 152 -4.38 -45.66 -6.24
C LEU A 152 -3.97 -46.68 -7.31
N ALA A 153 -2.87 -47.41 -7.11
CA ALA A 153 -2.40 -48.44 -8.04
C ALA A 153 -3.35 -49.66 -8.17
N ALA A 154 -4.22 -49.90 -7.18
CA ALA A 154 -5.21 -50.97 -7.21
C ALA A 154 -6.55 -50.54 -7.85
N SER A 155 -6.83 -49.24 -7.91
CA SER A 155 -8.06 -48.66 -8.46
C SER A 155 -8.06 -48.59 -10.00
N ASN A 156 -9.24 -48.51 -10.65
CA ASN A 156 -9.38 -48.36 -12.11
C ASN A 156 -10.66 -47.56 -12.45
N GLY A 157 -10.70 -46.92 -13.63
CA GLY A 157 -11.88 -46.19 -14.12
C GLY A 157 -12.27 -45.01 -13.24
N GLY A 158 -13.57 -44.73 -13.09
CA GLY A 158 -14.04 -43.55 -12.34
C GLY A 158 -13.58 -43.48 -10.87
N ASP A 159 -13.33 -44.62 -10.22
CA ASP A 159 -12.80 -44.66 -8.85
C ASP A 159 -11.30 -44.30 -8.82
N PHE A 160 -10.54 -44.65 -9.87
CA PHE A 160 -9.16 -44.20 -10.06
C PHE A 160 -9.10 -42.70 -10.38
N ASP A 161 -9.99 -42.24 -11.26
CA ASP A 161 -10.08 -40.84 -11.69
C ASP A 161 -10.30 -39.90 -10.50
N ALA A 162 -11.22 -40.25 -9.59
CA ALA A 162 -11.51 -39.47 -8.40
C ALA A 162 -10.35 -39.47 -7.39
N LEU A 163 -9.76 -40.64 -7.12
CA LEU A 163 -8.65 -40.77 -6.18
C LEU A 163 -7.36 -40.11 -6.71
N PHE A 164 -7.11 -40.18 -8.02
CA PHE A 164 -6.01 -39.48 -8.69
C PHE A 164 -6.13 -37.96 -8.53
N LEU A 165 -7.31 -37.39 -8.79
CA LEU A 165 -7.54 -35.96 -8.65
C LEU A 165 -7.47 -35.50 -7.18
N GLU A 166 -8.05 -36.26 -6.24
CA GLU A 166 -8.00 -35.95 -4.81
C GLU A 166 -6.55 -35.90 -4.29
N LEU A 167 -5.74 -36.92 -4.63
CA LEU A 167 -4.34 -36.97 -4.22
C LEU A 167 -3.50 -35.92 -4.93
N MET A 168 -3.71 -35.66 -6.22
CA MET A 168 -2.93 -34.68 -6.97
C MET A 168 -3.22 -33.24 -6.56
N ILE A 169 -4.47 -32.90 -6.23
CA ILE A 169 -4.84 -31.58 -5.70
C ILE A 169 -4.16 -31.35 -4.34
N ALA A 170 -4.26 -32.29 -3.41
CA ALA A 170 -3.60 -32.19 -2.10
C ALA A 170 -2.07 -32.13 -2.23
N HIS A 171 -1.50 -32.84 -3.21
CA HIS A 171 -0.08 -32.82 -3.53
C HIS A 171 0.37 -31.44 -4.03
N HIS A 172 -0.40 -30.83 -4.93
CA HIS A 172 -0.12 -29.50 -5.47
C HIS A 172 -0.29 -28.38 -4.44
N GLU A 173 -1.30 -28.47 -3.56
CA GLU A 173 -1.46 -27.56 -2.42
C GLU A 173 -0.26 -27.66 -1.45
N GLY A 174 0.22 -28.88 -1.18
CA GLY A 174 1.43 -29.09 -0.37
C GLY A 174 2.70 -28.51 -0.98
N ALA A 175 2.84 -28.55 -2.30
CA ALA A 175 3.96 -27.91 -3.01
C ALA A 175 3.90 -26.38 -2.89
N VAL A 176 2.71 -25.79 -3.01
CA VAL A 176 2.48 -24.34 -2.81
C VAL A 176 2.79 -23.92 -1.37
N ASP A 177 2.43 -24.73 -0.37
CA ASP A 177 2.75 -24.45 1.03
C ASP A 177 4.25 -24.57 1.33
N MET A 178 4.95 -25.52 0.70
CA MET A 178 6.41 -25.64 0.79
C MET A 178 7.12 -24.46 0.14
N VAL A 179 6.63 -23.98 -1.00
CA VAL A 179 7.05 -22.74 -1.67
C VAL A 179 6.84 -21.53 -0.75
N ASP A 180 5.63 -21.37 -0.21
CA ASP A 180 5.30 -20.28 0.72
C ASP A 180 6.16 -20.33 2.00
N ALA A 181 6.51 -21.53 2.48
CA ALA A 181 7.41 -21.71 3.62
C ALA A 181 8.86 -21.32 3.30
N LEU A 182 9.35 -21.63 2.09
CA LEU A 182 10.67 -21.19 1.61
C LEU A 182 10.71 -19.66 1.46
N LEU A 183 9.67 -19.06 0.87
CA LEU A 183 9.60 -17.62 0.60
C LEU A 183 9.46 -16.77 1.88
N ARG A 184 9.03 -17.36 3.00
CA ARG A 184 8.99 -16.70 4.31
C ARG A 184 10.35 -16.69 5.04
N GLN A 185 11.30 -17.53 4.62
CA GLN A 185 12.64 -17.58 5.23
C GLN A 185 13.54 -16.47 4.65
N ARG A 186 14.51 -15.99 5.44
CA ARG A 186 15.31 -14.82 5.06
C ARG A 186 16.55 -15.23 4.30
N GLY A 187 16.71 -14.68 3.09
CA GLY A 187 17.84 -14.99 2.20
C GLY A 187 17.63 -16.24 1.36
N SER A 188 16.55 -16.97 1.60
CA SER A 188 16.14 -18.11 0.81
C SER A 188 15.50 -17.72 -0.53
N ALA A 189 15.48 -18.67 -1.45
CA ALA A 189 15.16 -18.54 -2.86
C ALA A 189 15.86 -17.34 -3.51
N TYR A 190 17.13 -17.05 -3.18
CA TYR A 190 17.81 -15.87 -3.73
C TYR A 190 18.55 -16.20 -5.03
N ASP A 191 18.96 -17.46 -5.22
CA ASP A 191 19.44 -17.90 -6.52
C ASP A 191 18.32 -17.75 -7.57
N PRO A 192 18.53 -16.99 -8.66
CA PRO A 192 17.49 -16.74 -9.66
C PRO A 192 16.89 -18.02 -10.21
N VAL A 193 17.73 -19.04 -10.41
CA VAL A 193 17.33 -20.34 -10.95
C VAL A 193 16.47 -21.09 -9.92
N LEU A 194 16.75 -20.95 -8.63
CA LEU A 194 15.90 -21.55 -7.59
C LEU A 194 14.56 -20.81 -7.41
N TYR A 195 14.57 -19.49 -7.37
CA TYR A 195 13.35 -18.68 -7.17
C TYR A 195 12.34 -18.86 -8.30
N ASP A 196 12.84 -19.02 -9.53
CA ASP A 196 12.04 -19.27 -10.73
C ASP A 196 11.31 -20.61 -10.61
N PHE A 197 12.04 -21.67 -10.28
CA PHE A 197 11.46 -22.99 -10.03
C PHE A 197 10.43 -23.01 -8.89
N VAL A 198 10.70 -22.31 -7.79
CA VAL A 198 9.77 -22.15 -6.65
C VAL A 198 8.45 -21.48 -7.07
N ASN A 199 8.48 -20.51 -7.98
CA ASN A 199 7.28 -19.80 -8.44
C ASN A 199 6.59 -20.45 -9.64
N ASP A 200 7.30 -21.23 -10.47
CA ASP A 200 6.73 -22.06 -11.53
C ASP A 200 5.78 -23.11 -10.94
N VAL A 201 6.23 -23.79 -9.87
CA VAL A 201 5.41 -24.71 -9.05
C VAL A 201 4.13 -24.04 -8.54
N ARG A 202 4.16 -22.74 -8.22
CA ARG A 202 2.97 -21.98 -7.79
C ARG A 202 2.09 -21.52 -8.95
N SER A 203 2.70 -21.13 -10.07
CA SER A 203 2.06 -20.41 -11.18
C SER A 203 1.40 -21.35 -12.19
N GLU A 204 1.99 -22.52 -12.45
CA GLU A 204 1.40 -23.54 -13.35
C GLU A 204 0.12 -24.12 -12.76
N GLN A 205 0.13 -24.36 -11.44
CA GLN A 205 -1.04 -24.84 -10.69
C GLN A 205 -2.17 -23.81 -10.64
N ALA A 206 -1.83 -22.52 -10.60
CA ALA A 206 -2.79 -21.43 -10.71
C ALA A 206 -3.29 -21.20 -12.15
N ALA A 207 -2.48 -21.48 -13.18
CA ALA A 207 -2.84 -21.32 -14.59
C ALA A 207 -3.95 -22.27 -15.04
N GLU A 208 -4.01 -23.48 -14.49
CA GLU A 208 -5.10 -24.42 -14.75
C GLU A 208 -6.46 -23.89 -14.21
N ILE A 209 -6.43 -23.02 -13.20
CA ILE A 209 -7.61 -22.36 -12.62
C ILE A 209 -8.06 -21.15 -13.46
N ARG A 210 -7.14 -20.40 -14.10
CA ARG A 210 -7.41 -19.13 -14.83
C ARG A 210 -8.25 -19.25 -16.10
N ARG A 211 -8.18 -20.38 -16.82
CA ARG A 211 -8.84 -20.58 -18.14
C ARG A 211 -10.38 -20.44 -18.12
N MET A 212 -10.99 -20.28 -16.95
CA MET A 212 -12.44 -20.17 -16.76
C MET A 212 -12.97 -18.73 -16.56
N ASN A 213 -12.12 -17.72 -16.30
CA ASN A 213 -12.57 -16.35 -15.90
C ASN A 213 -12.60 -15.29 -17.03
N THR A 214 -11.83 -15.44 -18.11
CA THR A 214 -11.63 -14.43 -19.18
C THR A 214 -12.91 -14.02 -19.93
N VAL A 215 -14.00 -14.80 -19.85
CA VAL A 215 -15.28 -14.51 -20.54
C VAL A 215 -16.15 -13.53 -19.74
N LEU A 216 -15.89 -13.34 -18.45
CA LEU A 216 -16.76 -12.55 -17.56
C LEU A 216 -16.42 -11.06 -17.53
N SER A 217 -15.14 -10.70 -17.75
CA SER A 217 -14.66 -9.31 -17.70
C SER A 217 -15.06 -8.45 -18.91
N SER A 218 -15.36 -9.06 -20.06
CA SER A 218 -15.73 -8.34 -21.29
C SER A 218 -17.17 -7.78 -21.31
N LEU A 219 -17.83 -7.70 -20.14
CA LEU A 219 -19.23 -7.29 -19.99
C LEU A 219 -19.41 -5.96 -19.24
N SER A 220 -18.33 -5.34 -18.74
CA SER A 220 -18.41 -4.09 -17.96
C SER A 220 -18.23 -2.85 -18.83
N GLU A 221 -19.02 -1.80 -18.58
CA GLU A 221 -19.05 -0.54 -19.34
C GLU A 221 -18.08 0.53 -18.82
N ASP A 222 -17.33 0.26 -17.74
CA ASP A 222 -16.35 1.20 -17.18
C ASP A 222 -15.16 1.42 -18.16
N PRO A 223 -14.79 2.67 -18.49
CA PRO A 223 -13.72 2.98 -19.44
C PRO A 223 -12.31 2.60 -18.96
N ARG A 224 -12.14 2.24 -17.68
CA ARG A 224 -10.88 1.69 -17.13
C ARG A 224 -10.68 0.22 -17.52
N ASN A 225 -11.73 -0.48 -17.92
CA ASN A 225 -11.61 -1.89 -18.28
C ASN A 225 -10.87 -2.05 -19.62
N GLY A 226 -9.80 -2.86 -19.62
CA GLY A 226 -9.06 -3.17 -20.84
C GLY A 226 -8.17 -2.03 -21.34
N LEU A 227 -7.73 -1.13 -20.46
CA LEU A 227 -6.67 -0.19 -20.75
C LEU A 227 -5.43 -0.93 -21.26
N ALA A 228 -4.79 -0.40 -22.30
CA ALA A 228 -3.60 -1.03 -22.88
C ALA A 228 -2.47 -1.07 -21.84
N ALA A 229 -1.77 -2.20 -21.76
CA ALA A 229 -0.60 -2.33 -20.91
C ALA A 229 0.56 -1.42 -21.35
N GLY A 230 1.42 -1.01 -20.42
CA GLY A 230 2.66 -0.29 -20.71
C GLY A 230 3.30 0.38 -19.50
N PHE A 231 4.64 0.36 -19.41
CA PHE A 231 5.34 1.02 -18.31
C PHE A 231 5.22 2.55 -18.38
N ARG A 232 5.44 3.17 -19.55
CA ARG A 232 5.38 4.64 -19.73
C ARG A 232 4.22 5.11 -20.60
N ASP A 233 3.69 4.20 -21.42
CA ASP A 233 2.71 4.46 -22.46
C ASP A 233 1.45 3.60 -22.31
N ALA A 234 1.21 3.06 -21.11
CA ALA A 234 -0.07 2.43 -20.78
C ALA A 234 -1.25 3.33 -21.16
N GLY A 235 -2.33 2.69 -21.61
CA GLY A 235 -3.62 3.35 -21.78
C GLY A 235 -4.05 4.00 -20.47
N GLN A 236 -4.71 5.15 -20.57
CA GLN A 236 -5.13 5.94 -19.41
C GLN A 236 -6.62 6.26 -19.52
N ALA A 237 -7.30 6.25 -18.39
CA ALA A 237 -8.64 6.80 -18.25
C ALA A 237 -8.62 7.85 -17.15
N ILE A 238 -9.23 9.01 -17.41
CA ILE A 238 -9.29 10.13 -16.47
C ILE A 238 -10.68 10.74 -16.51
N SER A 239 -11.23 11.06 -15.34
CA SER A 239 -12.52 11.71 -15.19
C SER A 239 -12.45 12.78 -14.11
N ASN A 240 -12.95 13.98 -14.44
CA ASN A 240 -13.03 15.15 -13.54
C ASN A 240 -11.69 15.60 -12.92
N LEU A 241 -10.58 15.21 -13.55
CA LEU A 241 -9.21 15.54 -13.19
C LEU A 241 -8.44 15.95 -14.44
N GLU A 242 -7.39 16.75 -14.24
CA GLU A 242 -6.35 17.00 -15.22
C GLU A 242 -5.02 16.50 -14.67
N LEU A 243 -4.29 15.66 -15.43
CA LEU A 243 -2.92 15.26 -15.11
C LEU A 243 -1.98 16.39 -15.55
N LEU A 244 -1.48 17.17 -14.61
CA LEU A 244 -0.61 18.31 -14.85
C LEU A 244 0.83 17.88 -15.16
N ALA A 245 1.35 16.94 -14.40
CA ALA A 245 2.73 16.48 -14.52
C ALA A 245 2.87 15.00 -14.14
N SER A 246 3.78 14.31 -14.84
CA SER A 246 4.22 12.96 -14.53
C SER A 246 5.74 12.92 -14.53
N LEU A 247 6.32 12.79 -13.34
CA LEU A 247 7.76 12.81 -13.12
C LEU A 247 8.26 11.37 -12.96
N PRO A 248 9.24 10.91 -13.75
CA PRO A 248 9.83 9.61 -13.53
C PRO A 248 10.61 9.58 -12.20
N LYS A 249 10.87 8.38 -11.68
CA LYS A 249 11.78 8.22 -10.54
C LYS A 249 13.16 8.88 -10.81
N PRO A 250 13.75 9.54 -9.80
CA PRO A 250 15.10 10.10 -9.91
C PRO A 250 16.17 9.06 -10.22
N THR A 251 17.24 9.50 -10.86
CA THR A 251 18.42 8.65 -11.09
C THR A 251 18.99 8.15 -9.76
N GLY A 252 19.37 6.87 -9.69
CA GLY A 252 19.82 6.23 -8.44
C GLY A 252 18.69 5.60 -7.60
N PHE A 253 17.43 5.81 -8.00
CA PHE A 253 16.23 5.27 -7.37
C PHE A 253 15.43 4.35 -8.31
N PHE A 254 16.09 3.74 -9.28
CA PHE A 254 15.57 2.66 -10.11
C PHE A 254 16.74 1.91 -10.76
N ASP A 255 16.51 0.66 -11.15
CA ASP A 255 17.46 -0.08 -11.98
C ASP A 255 17.38 0.44 -13.42
N SER A 256 18.47 1.02 -13.94
CA SER A 256 18.50 1.55 -15.31
C SER A 256 18.39 0.47 -16.39
N GLU A 257 18.79 -0.77 -16.09
CA GLU A 257 18.67 -1.91 -17.01
C GLU A 257 17.27 -2.54 -16.93
N ASN A 258 16.54 -2.30 -15.83
CA ASN A 258 15.20 -2.82 -15.60
C ASN A 258 14.28 -1.79 -14.88
N PRO A 259 13.90 -0.68 -15.54
CA PRO A 259 13.23 0.45 -14.88
C PRO A 259 11.80 0.14 -14.46
N ALA A 260 11.15 -0.82 -15.13
CA ALA A 260 9.81 -1.28 -14.80
C ALA A 260 9.81 -2.33 -13.67
N GLY A 261 10.98 -2.79 -13.23
CA GLY A 261 11.08 -3.90 -12.28
C GLY A 261 10.53 -5.21 -12.86
N LEU A 262 10.58 -5.36 -14.19
CA LEU A 262 10.12 -6.58 -14.86
C LEU A 262 10.98 -7.76 -14.45
N PRO A 263 10.38 -8.94 -14.34
CA PRO A 263 11.20 -10.11 -14.15
C PRO A 263 12.08 -10.41 -15.40
N PRO A 264 13.32 -10.90 -15.25
CA PRO A 264 14.27 -11.11 -16.35
C PRO A 264 13.75 -12.04 -17.45
N GLU A 265 13.72 -11.57 -18.70
CA GLU A 265 13.24 -12.36 -19.85
C GLU A 265 14.16 -13.57 -20.16
N ILE A 266 13.58 -14.77 -20.25
CA ILE A 266 14.26 -16.01 -20.67
C ILE A 266 14.29 -16.03 -22.20
N GLN A 267 15.49 -15.95 -22.78
CA GLN A 267 15.63 -16.02 -24.23
C GLN A 267 15.28 -17.43 -24.74
N PRO A 268 14.43 -17.55 -25.78
CA PRO A 268 14.18 -18.85 -26.40
C PRO A 268 15.48 -19.41 -27.01
N GLU A 269 15.73 -20.71 -26.87
CA GLU A 269 16.80 -21.38 -27.61
C GLU A 269 16.50 -21.29 -29.12
N ASP A 270 17.50 -20.87 -29.91
CA ASP A 270 17.48 -20.64 -31.38
C ASP A 270 16.52 -21.59 -32.14
N THR A 271 15.23 -21.25 -32.18
CA THR A 271 14.18 -21.95 -32.93
C THR A 271 13.30 -20.92 -33.61
N ASP A 272 13.07 -21.12 -34.90
CA ASP A 272 12.41 -20.18 -35.84
C ASP A 272 10.88 -20.03 -35.62
N GLU A 273 10.35 -20.22 -34.41
CA GLU A 273 8.92 -20.06 -34.10
C GLU A 273 8.69 -18.82 -33.20
N GLU A 274 7.55 -18.14 -33.39
CA GLU A 274 7.07 -17.10 -32.45
C GLU A 274 6.73 -17.78 -31.11
N VAL A 275 7.71 -17.90 -30.22
CA VAL A 275 7.50 -18.39 -28.85
C VAL A 275 6.94 -17.25 -28.00
N GLU A 276 5.89 -17.52 -27.21
CA GLU A 276 5.38 -16.60 -26.18
C GLU A 276 6.53 -16.11 -25.28
N ARG A 277 6.54 -14.81 -24.93
CA ARG A 277 7.59 -14.24 -24.07
C ARG A 277 7.58 -14.97 -22.73
N ARG A 278 8.73 -15.53 -22.34
CA ARG A 278 8.93 -16.19 -21.05
C ARG A 278 9.78 -15.28 -20.19
N PHE A 279 9.37 -15.04 -18.96
CA PHE A 279 10.08 -14.20 -18.02
C PHE A 279 10.45 -15.06 -16.80
N GLY A 280 11.74 -15.13 -16.47
CA GLY A 280 12.22 -15.57 -15.16
C GLY A 280 11.86 -14.53 -14.13
N GLN A 281 11.66 -14.89 -12.86
CA GLN A 281 10.83 -14.15 -11.91
C GLN A 281 11.59 -13.34 -10.83
N ARG A 282 12.71 -12.69 -11.16
CA ARG A 282 13.47 -11.85 -10.20
C ARG A 282 12.95 -10.41 -10.06
N ALA A 283 12.81 -9.92 -8.82
CA ALA A 283 12.81 -8.49 -8.48
C ALA A 283 14.20 -8.02 -7.98
N PRO A 284 14.60 -6.76 -8.18
CA PRO A 284 15.93 -6.27 -7.79
C PRO A 284 16.19 -6.33 -6.28
N PHE A 285 17.45 -6.53 -5.88
CA PHE A 285 17.89 -6.68 -4.47
C PHE A 285 17.55 -5.46 -3.59
N LEU A 286 17.59 -4.29 -4.21
CA LEU A 286 17.12 -3.02 -3.69
C LEU A 286 15.72 -2.81 -4.25
N SER A 287 14.70 -2.90 -3.39
CA SER A 287 13.38 -2.40 -3.77
C SER A 287 13.49 -0.89 -3.90
N PHE A 288 13.11 -0.39 -5.06
CA PHE A 288 13.04 1.03 -5.33
C PHE A 288 11.61 1.55 -5.26
N SER A 289 10.70 0.81 -4.62
CA SER A 289 9.30 1.21 -4.49
C SER A 289 9.19 2.59 -3.83
N ASN A 290 8.50 3.52 -4.48
CA ASN A 290 8.08 4.75 -3.82
C ASN A 290 7.02 4.42 -2.78
N THR A 291 6.99 5.21 -1.72
CA THR A 291 6.01 5.07 -0.65
C THR A 291 5.29 6.38 -0.35
N ASP A 292 4.92 6.60 0.91
CA ASP A 292 4.27 7.81 1.37
C ASP A 292 5.11 9.07 1.18
N MET A 293 4.44 10.23 1.24
CA MET A 293 5.05 11.54 1.06
C MET A 293 4.56 12.55 2.09
N ALA A 294 5.41 13.51 2.43
CA ALA A 294 5.12 14.57 3.39
C ALA A 294 5.45 15.95 2.80
N PHE A 295 4.75 16.97 3.27
CA PHE A 295 4.88 18.34 2.78
C PHE A 295 5.17 19.32 3.91
N ALA A 296 5.99 20.32 3.64
CA ALA A 296 6.24 21.44 4.53
C ALA A 296 6.49 22.73 3.73
N GLY A 297 5.51 23.63 3.68
CA GLY A 297 5.55 24.81 2.82
C GLY A 297 5.68 24.41 1.35
N ASP A 298 6.79 24.82 0.71
CA ASP A 298 7.16 24.45 -0.66
C ASP A 298 8.01 23.17 -0.75
N LEU A 299 8.33 22.52 0.37
CA LEU A 299 9.12 21.29 0.39
C LEU A 299 8.20 20.06 0.33
N LEU A 300 8.53 19.12 -0.56
CA LEU A 300 7.92 17.80 -0.66
C LEU A 300 9.00 16.73 -0.44
N ALA A 301 8.77 15.83 0.52
CA ALA A 301 9.58 14.62 0.70
C ALA A 301 8.81 13.41 0.20
N VAL A 302 9.38 12.66 -0.74
CA VAL A 302 8.84 11.39 -1.26
C VAL A 302 9.66 10.23 -0.71
N GLY A 303 9.01 9.37 0.07
CA GLY A 303 9.56 8.16 0.64
C GLY A 303 9.86 7.08 -0.40
N ASN A 304 10.82 6.22 -0.08
CA ASN A 304 11.21 5.11 -0.93
C ASN A 304 11.89 4.00 -0.11
N TYR A 305 11.77 2.75 -0.54
CA TYR A 305 12.45 1.63 0.12
C TYR A 305 13.99 1.81 0.15
N HIS A 306 14.54 2.58 -0.78
CA HIS A 306 15.96 2.91 -0.92
C HIS A 306 16.40 4.20 -0.19
N GLY A 307 15.46 4.96 0.40
CA GLY A 307 15.72 6.24 1.06
C GLY A 307 14.60 7.25 0.82
N PHE A 308 14.92 8.48 0.41
CA PHE A 308 13.89 9.46 0.07
C PHE A 308 14.40 10.50 -0.91
N ASN A 309 13.47 11.17 -1.58
CA ASN A 309 13.76 12.26 -2.52
C ASN A 309 13.09 13.55 -2.03
N LEU A 310 13.82 14.67 -2.08
CA LEU A 310 13.30 15.99 -1.72
C LEU A 310 13.04 16.80 -2.98
N TYR A 311 11.88 17.44 -3.05
CA TYR A 311 11.43 18.28 -4.15
C TYR A 311 11.01 19.66 -3.64
N ARG A 312 11.16 20.67 -4.50
CA ARG A 312 10.54 21.98 -4.32
C ARG A 312 9.27 22.04 -5.17
N LEU A 313 8.14 22.35 -4.55
CA LEU A 313 6.89 22.59 -5.26
C LEU A 313 7.00 23.88 -6.07
N GLY A 314 6.49 23.84 -7.30
CA GLY A 314 6.44 24.98 -8.21
C GLY A 314 5.10 25.03 -8.96
N ASP A 315 4.93 26.09 -9.74
CA ASP A 315 3.68 26.38 -10.44
C ASP A 315 3.32 25.34 -11.51
N GLU A 316 4.28 24.62 -12.10
CA GLU A 316 4.01 23.61 -13.14
C GLU A 316 4.24 22.18 -12.63
N SER A 317 5.41 21.91 -12.06
CA SER A 317 5.78 20.58 -11.55
C SER A 317 6.80 20.68 -10.42
N PRO A 318 6.87 19.68 -9.52
CA PRO A 318 7.90 19.62 -8.49
C PRO A 318 9.32 19.52 -9.07
N GLU A 319 10.25 20.30 -8.55
CA GLU A 319 11.67 20.28 -8.94
C GLU A 319 12.50 19.47 -7.94
N LEU A 320 13.21 18.45 -8.40
CA LEU A 320 14.07 17.61 -7.54
C LEU A 320 15.20 18.45 -6.93
N ILE A 321 15.29 18.47 -5.59
CA ILE A 321 16.33 19.14 -4.80
C ILE A 321 17.49 18.19 -4.55
N SER A 322 17.21 16.98 -4.04
CA SER A 322 18.23 15.97 -3.72
C SER A 322 17.62 14.58 -3.62
N SER A 323 18.48 13.57 -3.79
CA SER A 323 18.15 12.16 -3.66
C SER A 323 19.01 11.56 -2.54
N VAL A 324 18.38 11.12 -1.46
CA VAL A 324 19.06 10.65 -0.24
C VAL A 324 18.99 9.14 -0.16
N VAL A 325 20.11 8.47 -0.45
CA VAL A 325 20.23 7.01 -0.40
C VAL A 325 20.48 6.56 1.02
N CYS A 326 19.50 5.89 1.60
CA CYS A 326 19.60 5.31 2.94
C CYS A 326 18.64 4.11 3.02
N PRO A 327 19.04 2.95 2.47
CA PRO A 327 18.14 1.81 2.30
C PRO A 327 17.57 1.34 3.64
N GLY A 328 16.31 0.94 3.61
CA GLY A 328 15.58 0.54 4.81
C GLY A 328 14.31 -0.25 4.60
N GLY A 329 13.73 -0.24 3.38
CA GLY A 329 12.38 -0.75 3.17
C GLY A 329 11.31 0.09 3.89
N GLN A 330 10.10 0.11 3.35
CA GLN A 330 9.09 1.14 3.65
C GLN A 330 9.60 2.52 3.24
N GLY A 331 10.19 3.28 4.14
CA GLY A 331 10.63 4.63 3.85
C GLY A 331 9.52 5.68 3.93
N ASP A 332 8.42 5.40 4.64
CA ASP A 332 7.37 6.39 4.91
C ASP A 332 7.94 7.55 5.72
N VAL A 333 7.57 8.78 5.35
CA VAL A 333 8.20 10.01 5.84
C VAL A 333 7.21 10.95 6.52
N SER A 334 7.69 11.69 7.52
CA SER A 334 7.03 12.87 8.10
C SER A 334 8.03 14.02 8.27
N ILE A 335 7.56 15.26 8.17
CA ILE A 335 8.35 16.48 8.41
C ILE A 335 7.82 17.21 9.65
N VAL A 336 8.74 17.60 10.55
CA VAL A 336 8.45 18.41 11.74
C VAL A 336 9.54 19.46 11.90
N GLY A 337 9.26 20.70 11.46
CA GLY A 337 10.25 21.77 11.42
C GLY A 337 11.42 21.40 10.49
N ASP A 338 12.64 21.44 11.00
CA ASP A 338 13.87 21.07 10.26
C ASP A 338 14.19 19.57 10.34
N LEU A 339 13.29 18.74 10.90
CA LEU A 339 13.49 17.30 11.01
C LEU A 339 12.60 16.52 10.04
N LEU A 340 13.17 15.49 9.42
CA LEU A 340 12.47 14.47 8.67
C LEU A 340 12.58 13.13 9.41
N LEU A 341 11.44 12.49 9.64
CA LEU A 341 11.33 11.15 10.23
C LEU A 341 11.11 10.14 9.12
N MET A 342 11.74 8.97 9.20
CA MET A 342 11.61 7.92 8.19
C MET A 342 11.48 6.53 8.82
N SER A 343 10.43 5.80 8.42
CA SER A 343 10.19 4.41 8.79
C SER A 343 11.19 3.46 8.12
N VAL A 344 11.73 2.51 8.88
CA VAL A 344 12.61 1.44 8.38
C VAL A 344 12.22 0.11 9.00
N GLN A 345 12.01 -0.90 8.17
CA GLN A 345 11.64 -2.23 8.64
C GLN A 345 12.48 -3.37 8.08
N ASP A 346 13.07 -3.18 6.90
CA ASP A 346 13.86 -4.21 6.23
C ASP A 346 15.00 -4.60 7.15
N THR A 347 15.12 -5.90 7.31
CA THR A 347 16.07 -6.47 8.23
C THR A 347 17.49 -6.16 7.79
N ARG A 348 17.75 -6.04 6.49
CA ARG A 348 19.09 -5.78 5.95
C ARG A 348 19.55 -4.33 6.12
N ALA A 349 18.68 -3.42 6.58
CA ALA A 349 19.06 -2.03 6.71
C ALA A 349 20.20 -1.85 7.73
N ARG A 350 21.04 -0.83 7.49
CA ARG A 350 22.19 -0.55 8.35
C ARG A 350 22.04 0.75 9.13
N VAL A 351 22.69 0.82 10.29
CA VAL A 351 22.76 2.03 11.14
C VAL A 351 23.41 3.21 10.41
N ASP A 352 24.35 2.92 9.51
CA ASP A 352 25.17 3.88 8.76
C ASP A 352 24.61 4.24 7.37
N CYS A 353 23.34 3.92 7.09
CA CYS A 353 22.75 4.00 5.74
C CYS A 353 23.51 3.19 4.68
N GLY A 354 24.38 2.27 5.08
CA GLY A 354 25.16 1.45 4.18
C GLY A 354 24.27 0.60 3.28
N ARG A 355 24.63 0.54 2.00
CA ARG A 355 23.89 -0.21 0.97
C ARG A 355 24.19 -1.72 1.00
N GLN A 356 25.23 -2.15 1.71
CA GLN A 356 25.83 -3.49 1.70
C GLN A 356 24.92 -4.56 2.30
N GLY A 357 23.89 -4.13 3.04
CA GLY A 357 22.99 -5.00 3.76
C GLY A 357 23.61 -5.59 5.03
N VAL A 358 22.80 -6.35 5.76
CA VAL A 358 23.20 -7.19 6.89
C VAL A 358 22.64 -8.59 6.68
N SER A 359 23.50 -9.60 6.72
CA SER A 359 23.16 -10.99 6.42
C SER A 359 23.15 -11.91 7.64
N GLU A 360 23.89 -11.54 8.68
CA GLU A 360 24.08 -12.29 9.92
C GLU A 360 22.83 -12.24 10.78
N GLU A 361 22.41 -13.33 11.42
CA GLU A 361 21.19 -13.38 12.25
C GLU A 361 21.16 -12.29 13.35
N VAL A 362 22.30 -12.04 13.99
CA VAL A 362 22.51 -11.01 15.02
C VAL A 362 23.63 -10.08 14.55
N SER A 363 23.37 -8.77 14.46
CA SER A 363 24.39 -7.80 14.06
C SER A 363 24.18 -6.42 14.69
N GLU A 364 25.27 -5.84 15.20
CA GLU A 364 25.30 -4.45 15.69
C GLU A 364 25.18 -3.41 14.56
N GLU A 365 25.43 -3.81 13.31
CA GLU A 365 25.30 -2.93 12.14
C GLU A 365 23.85 -2.80 11.68
N ARG A 366 22.96 -3.70 12.12
CA ARG A 366 21.56 -3.76 11.68
C ARG A 366 20.73 -2.61 12.25
N PHE A 367 19.91 -2.00 11.41
CA PHE A 367 18.93 -1.00 11.82
C PHE A 367 17.50 -1.42 11.44
N ARG A 368 16.53 -1.27 12.36
CA ARG A 368 15.09 -1.31 12.08
C ARG A 368 14.38 -0.42 13.10
N GLY A 369 13.48 0.45 12.66
CA GLY A 369 12.81 1.42 13.52
C GLY A 369 12.76 2.78 12.85
N LEU A 370 12.86 3.86 13.63
CA LEU A 370 12.65 5.22 13.14
C LEU A 370 13.99 5.95 12.94
N ARG A 371 14.27 6.43 11.73
CA ARG A 371 15.41 7.32 11.46
C ARG A 371 15.00 8.79 11.56
N ILE A 372 15.94 9.64 11.96
CA ILE A 372 15.72 11.07 12.15
C ILE A 372 16.82 11.82 11.40
N PHE A 373 16.41 12.64 10.43
CA PHE A 373 17.29 13.45 9.59
C PHE A 373 17.07 14.93 9.87
N ASP A 374 18.17 15.69 9.96
CA ASP A 374 18.16 17.15 9.88
C ASP A 374 18.17 17.55 8.40
N ILE A 375 17.11 18.23 7.98
CA ILE A 375 16.86 18.70 6.62
C ILE A 375 16.97 20.22 6.49
N SER A 376 17.52 20.92 7.50
CA SER A 376 17.78 22.38 7.41
C SER A 376 18.64 22.76 6.20
N ASN A 377 19.48 21.83 5.73
CA ASN A 377 20.09 21.85 4.40
C ASN A 377 19.52 20.70 3.53
N PRO A 378 18.48 20.94 2.72
CA PRO A 378 17.82 19.89 1.95
C PRO A 378 18.68 19.35 0.79
N LEU A 379 19.85 19.93 0.52
CA LEU A 379 20.82 19.39 -0.45
C LEU A 379 21.76 18.34 0.14
N ALA A 380 21.86 18.27 1.47
CA ALA A 380 22.65 17.27 2.17
C ALA A 380 22.04 16.94 3.54
N PRO A 381 20.85 16.29 3.57
CA PRO A 381 20.24 15.85 4.82
C PRO A 381 21.16 14.95 5.62
N ARG A 382 21.25 15.20 6.93
CA ARG A 382 22.16 14.46 7.83
C ARG A 382 21.35 13.64 8.82
N GLN A 383 21.69 12.37 8.99
CA GLN A 383 21.11 11.56 10.07
C GLN A 383 21.59 12.10 11.42
N VAL A 384 20.68 12.50 12.30
CA VAL A 384 20.97 13.11 13.60
C VAL A 384 20.49 12.27 14.78
N GLY A 385 19.63 11.28 14.53
CA GLY A 385 19.14 10.34 15.52
C GLY A 385 18.53 9.11 14.88
N GLN A 386 18.32 8.08 15.68
CA GLN A 386 17.61 6.88 15.27
C GLN A 386 17.08 6.14 16.49
N VAL A 387 15.98 5.39 16.34
CA VAL A 387 15.40 4.58 17.40
C VAL A 387 15.25 3.15 16.90
N GLN A 388 15.94 2.21 17.54
CA GLN A 388 15.82 0.77 17.24
C GLN A 388 14.58 0.22 17.93
N THR A 389 13.75 -0.52 17.19
CA THR A 389 12.55 -1.18 17.73
C THR A 389 12.60 -2.68 17.47
N CYS A 390 11.87 -3.45 18.28
CA CYS A 390 11.84 -4.91 18.17
C CYS A 390 11.25 -5.41 16.85
N ARG A 391 10.34 -4.63 16.25
CA ARG A 391 9.59 -5.00 15.06
C ARG A 391 9.79 -4.05 13.88
N GLY A 392 10.77 -3.15 13.96
CA GLY A 392 10.97 -2.10 12.96
C GLY A 392 9.91 -1.00 13.04
N SER A 393 9.92 -0.12 12.03
CA SER A 393 8.90 0.88 11.78
C SER A 393 8.34 0.61 10.40
N HIS A 394 7.09 0.14 10.34
CA HIS A 394 6.32 0.05 9.11
C HIS A 394 5.82 1.45 8.77
N THR A 395 4.99 2.02 9.64
CA THR A 395 4.55 3.43 9.63
C THR A 395 4.85 4.11 10.96
N HIS A 396 4.71 5.43 10.97
CA HIS A 396 4.81 6.23 12.17
C HIS A 396 3.87 7.44 12.10
N SER A 397 3.44 7.94 13.25
CA SER A 397 2.49 9.06 13.32
C SER A 397 2.99 10.12 14.30
N VAL A 398 3.10 11.36 13.84
CA VAL A 398 3.49 12.49 14.68
C VAL A 398 2.29 12.92 15.54
N VAL A 399 2.29 12.53 16.82
CA VAL A 399 1.15 12.73 17.73
C VAL A 399 1.13 14.14 18.31
N SER A 400 2.30 14.64 18.73
CA SER A 400 2.44 15.98 19.26
C SER A 400 3.86 16.51 19.06
N SER A 401 4.00 17.82 18.94
CA SER A 401 5.29 18.51 18.88
C SER A 401 5.21 19.81 19.66
N ASN A 402 6.25 20.12 20.43
CA ASN A 402 6.42 21.38 21.14
C ASN A 402 7.89 21.83 21.08
N GLU A 403 8.22 22.96 21.71
CA GLU A 403 9.58 23.53 21.67
C GLU A 403 10.67 22.62 22.24
N GLU A 404 10.32 21.62 23.05
CA GLU A 404 11.28 20.70 23.67
C GLU A 404 11.43 19.39 22.88
N ARG A 405 10.33 18.85 22.33
CA ARG A 405 10.28 17.46 21.83
C ARG A 405 9.09 17.15 20.93
N ILE A 406 9.24 16.06 20.18
CA ILE A 406 8.23 15.41 19.36
C ILE A 406 7.85 14.07 20.02
N VAL A 407 6.57 13.73 20.00
CA VAL A 407 6.05 12.40 20.38
C VAL A 407 5.50 11.71 19.15
N VAL A 408 5.93 10.47 18.94
CA VAL A 408 5.61 9.67 17.75
C VAL A 408 5.07 8.32 18.18
N TYR A 409 4.01 7.84 17.53
CA TYR A 409 3.60 6.44 17.61
C TYR A 409 4.26 5.67 16.47
N ASN A 410 4.88 4.53 16.79
CA ASN A 410 5.56 3.67 15.84
C ASN A 410 4.81 2.34 15.72
N SER A 411 4.49 1.98 14.47
CA SER A 411 3.82 0.74 14.11
C SER A 411 4.81 -0.22 13.47
N GLY A 412 5.27 -1.24 14.20
CA GLY A 412 6.19 -2.25 13.68
C GLY A 412 5.47 -3.53 13.25
N THR A 413 5.62 -3.93 11.99
CA THR A 413 4.96 -5.13 11.44
C THR A 413 5.92 -6.30 11.22
N SER A 414 7.23 -6.04 11.14
CA SER A 414 8.22 -7.08 10.88
C SER A 414 8.38 -8.05 12.05
N SER A 415 8.97 -9.23 11.79
CA SER A 415 9.16 -10.24 12.82
C SER A 415 10.06 -9.73 13.97
N ILE A 416 9.84 -10.29 15.15
CA ILE A 416 10.56 -9.92 16.38
C ILE A 416 12.04 -10.25 16.21
N ARG A 417 12.93 -9.39 16.71
CA ARG A 417 14.38 -9.64 16.72
C ARG A 417 14.74 -10.65 17.80
N SER A 418 15.88 -11.31 17.60
CA SER A 418 16.53 -12.04 18.68
C SER A 418 16.84 -11.10 19.85
N GLU A 419 16.60 -11.55 21.07
CA GLU A 419 17.01 -10.86 22.29
C GLU A 419 18.54 -10.65 22.37
N GLU A 420 19.31 -11.49 21.67
CA GLU A 420 20.77 -11.32 21.54
C GLU A 420 21.13 -10.11 20.67
N GLU A 421 20.27 -9.71 19.73
CA GLU A 421 20.45 -8.52 18.89
C GLU A 421 19.92 -7.25 19.57
N LEU A 422 18.75 -7.34 20.21
CA LEU A 422 18.15 -6.22 20.94
C LEU A 422 17.43 -6.72 22.18
N ALA A 423 17.99 -6.41 23.36
CA ALA A 423 17.44 -6.83 24.64
C ALA A 423 16.00 -6.34 24.84
N GLY A 424 15.12 -7.22 25.33
CA GLY A 424 13.70 -6.93 25.55
C GLY A 424 12.79 -7.29 24.38
N CYS A 425 13.33 -7.76 23.25
CA CYS A 425 12.54 -8.26 22.12
C CYS A 425 12.13 -9.72 22.33
N VAL A 426 11.18 -9.93 23.24
CA VAL A 426 10.69 -11.27 23.56
C VAL A 426 9.68 -11.71 22.50
N GLU A 427 9.94 -12.87 21.89
CA GLU A 427 8.94 -13.61 21.13
C GLU A 427 8.07 -14.41 22.08
N GLY A 428 6.78 -14.09 22.13
CA GLY A 428 5.83 -14.72 23.05
C GLY A 428 4.56 -15.19 22.37
N LEU A 429 3.99 -16.27 22.90
CA LEU A 429 2.66 -16.77 22.53
C LEU A 429 1.58 -15.76 22.94
N PRO A 430 0.36 -15.82 22.35
CA PRO A 430 -0.78 -15.03 22.81
C PRO A 430 -1.11 -15.33 24.29
N GLY A 431 -0.56 -14.52 25.21
CA GLY A 431 -0.63 -14.73 26.65
C GLY A 431 0.64 -14.35 27.43
N ASP A 432 1.79 -14.23 26.75
CA ASP A 432 3.04 -13.83 27.38
C ASP A 432 3.07 -12.30 27.60
N GLU A 433 3.10 -11.86 28.85
CA GLU A 433 2.96 -10.43 29.21
C GLU A 433 4.13 -9.55 28.71
N ASP A 434 5.29 -10.17 28.45
CA ASP A 434 6.53 -9.49 28.07
C ASP A 434 6.77 -9.46 26.54
N THR A 435 5.86 -10.01 25.73
CA THR A 435 6.00 -10.08 24.26
C THR A 435 6.09 -8.69 23.59
N ALA A 436 6.84 -8.60 22.50
CA ALA A 436 6.90 -7.41 21.63
C ALA A 436 5.69 -7.28 20.67
N LEU A 437 4.74 -8.22 20.73
CA LEU A 437 3.43 -8.13 20.06
C LEU A 437 2.42 -7.38 20.94
N PHE A 438 1.29 -7.00 20.37
CA PHE A 438 0.16 -6.41 21.11
C PHE A 438 0.55 -5.13 21.89
N SER A 439 1.38 -4.29 21.28
CA SER A 439 1.68 -2.93 21.77
C SER A 439 1.92 -1.96 20.62
N ILE A 440 1.82 -0.67 20.92
CA ILE A 440 2.31 0.42 20.07
C ILE A 440 3.55 1.00 20.75
N ASP A 441 4.60 1.30 20.01
CA ASP A 441 5.79 1.95 20.58
C ASP A 441 5.60 3.46 20.60
N VAL A 442 5.75 4.08 21.77
CA VAL A 442 5.71 5.54 21.94
C VAL A 442 7.14 6.05 21.98
N ILE A 443 7.52 6.84 20.98
CA ILE A 443 8.86 7.39 20.83
C ILE A 443 8.85 8.88 21.21
N GLU A 444 9.85 9.30 21.99
CA GLU A 444 10.11 10.72 22.26
C GLU A 444 11.41 11.14 21.57
N ILE A 445 11.35 12.25 20.82
CA ILE A 445 12.47 12.85 20.10
C ILE A 445 12.75 14.24 20.69
N PRO A 446 13.83 14.43 21.46
CA PRO A 446 14.22 15.75 21.97
C PRO A 446 14.72 16.64 20.83
N LEU A 447 14.15 17.83 20.66
CA LEU A 447 14.55 18.75 19.57
C LEU A 447 15.97 19.30 19.75
N ALA A 448 16.40 19.49 21.00
CA ALA A 448 17.74 19.99 21.30
C ALA A 448 18.86 18.96 21.02
N ASP A 449 18.54 17.66 21.09
CA ASP A 449 19.46 16.57 20.81
C ASP A 449 18.70 15.32 20.33
N PRO A 450 18.38 15.24 19.03
CA PRO A 450 17.66 14.10 18.46
C PRO A 450 18.38 12.75 18.60
N SER A 451 19.68 12.74 18.92
CA SER A 451 20.43 11.50 19.17
C SER A 451 19.96 10.77 20.44
N GLN A 452 19.27 11.47 21.35
CA GLN A 452 18.72 10.92 22.60
C GLN A 452 17.29 10.38 22.43
N SER A 453 16.81 10.25 21.19
CA SER A 453 15.50 9.69 20.90
C SER A 453 15.37 8.25 21.39
N ARG A 454 14.23 7.89 21.95
CA ARG A 454 14.01 6.57 22.53
C ARG A 454 12.53 6.23 22.65
N ILE A 455 12.24 4.94 22.73
CA ILE A 455 10.94 4.45 23.21
C ILE A 455 10.81 4.85 24.68
N VAL A 456 9.72 5.52 25.03
CA VAL A 456 9.38 5.95 26.40
C VAL A 456 8.30 5.09 27.03
N ASP A 457 7.46 4.45 26.21
CA ASP A 457 6.43 3.51 26.64
C ASP A 457 6.04 2.57 25.49
N SER A 458 5.45 1.42 25.80
CA SER A 458 4.85 0.50 24.81
C SER A 458 3.45 0.06 25.26
N PRO A 459 2.42 0.94 25.18
CA PRO A 459 1.09 0.68 25.71
C PRO A 459 0.40 -0.53 25.08
N ARG A 460 -0.26 -1.34 25.93
CA ARG A 460 -1.00 -2.56 25.55
C ARG A 460 -2.42 -2.24 25.07
N VAL A 461 -2.56 -1.46 24.00
CA VAL A 461 -3.88 -0.97 23.51
C VAL A 461 -4.82 -2.09 23.01
N PHE A 462 -4.29 -3.29 22.76
CA PHE A 462 -5.05 -4.46 22.31
C PHE A 462 -5.52 -5.35 23.48
N ALA A 463 -5.19 -4.96 24.72
CA ALA A 463 -5.61 -5.71 25.88
C ALA A 463 -7.13 -5.73 26.01
N ASP A 464 -7.65 -6.85 26.50
CA ASP A 464 -9.04 -7.00 26.87
C ASP A 464 -9.31 -6.20 28.14
N ASP A 465 -10.30 -5.30 28.11
CA ASP A 465 -10.54 -4.34 29.18
C ASP A 465 -11.01 -4.99 30.49
N GLU A 466 -11.63 -6.17 30.42
CA GLU A 466 -12.16 -6.89 31.58
C GLU A 466 -11.11 -7.79 32.23
N THR A 467 -10.36 -8.52 31.42
CA THR A 467 -9.43 -9.56 31.85
C THR A 467 -7.98 -9.09 31.92
N GLY A 468 -7.62 -8.00 31.24
CA GLY A 468 -6.26 -7.48 31.12
C GLY A 468 -5.35 -8.32 30.20
N ARG A 469 -5.89 -9.34 29.54
CA ARG A 469 -5.12 -10.17 28.60
C ARG A 469 -4.69 -9.33 27.41
N ILE A 470 -3.38 -9.17 27.21
CA ILE A 470 -2.81 -8.28 26.18
C ILE A 470 -3.24 -8.64 24.74
N ALA A 471 -3.44 -9.93 24.46
CA ALA A 471 -4.03 -10.42 23.21
C ALA A 471 -5.56 -10.48 23.35
N GLY A 472 -6.17 -9.32 23.58
CA GLY A 472 -7.58 -9.20 23.92
C GLY A 472 -8.52 -9.17 22.72
N LEU A 473 -8.02 -8.70 21.58
CA LEU A 473 -8.79 -8.53 20.35
C LEU A 473 -8.77 -9.78 19.45
N TRP A 474 -9.06 -9.62 18.15
CA TRP A 474 -9.28 -10.73 17.22
C TRP A 474 -8.08 -11.68 17.12
N SER A 475 -8.34 -12.99 17.26
CA SER A 475 -7.29 -14.03 17.24
C SER A 475 -6.85 -14.45 15.84
N GLY A 476 -7.50 -13.93 14.79
CA GLY A 476 -7.34 -14.39 13.41
C GLY A 476 -8.29 -15.55 13.06
N GLY A 477 -8.56 -15.71 11.77
CA GLY A 477 -9.49 -16.71 11.23
C GLY A 477 -10.61 -16.08 10.41
N ASP A 478 -11.59 -16.88 9.99
CA ASP A 478 -12.81 -16.36 9.37
C ASP A 478 -13.86 -15.95 10.41
N HIS A 479 -14.84 -15.17 9.97
CA HIS A 479 -15.99 -14.74 10.76
C HIS A 479 -17.23 -15.65 10.55
N GLY A 480 -17.02 -16.87 10.06
CA GLY A 480 -18.07 -17.83 9.70
C GLY A 480 -18.18 -18.09 8.19
N GLU A 481 -19.15 -18.94 7.82
CA GLU A 481 -19.38 -19.34 6.43
C GLU A 481 -19.70 -18.13 5.54
N GLY A 482 -18.98 -17.98 4.42
CA GLY A 482 -19.16 -16.89 3.47
C GLY A 482 -18.45 -15.57 3.82
N THR A 483 -17.62 -15.56 4.87
CA THR A 483 -16.83 -14.38 5.28
C THR A 483 -15.36 -14.49 4.85
N GLN A 484 -14.64 -13.38 4.88
CA GLN A 484 -13.20 -13.39 4.67
C GLN A 484 -12.45 -14.00 5.85
N ARG A 485 -11.24 -14.50 5.58
CA ARG A 485 -10.25 -14.80 6.62
C ARG A 485 -9.51 -13.53 6.99
N THR A 486 -9.74 -13.06 8.21
CA THR A 486 -9.15 -11.86 8.76
C THR A 486 -7.89 -12.19 9.56
N SER A 487 -6.86 -11.35 9.43
CA SER A 487 -5.58 -11.50 10.12
C SER A 487 -5.72 -11.32 11.63
N ARG A 488 -4.79 -11.89 12.40
CA ARG A 488 -4.75 -11.68 13.87
C ARG A 488 -4.44 -10.21 14.18
N THR A 489 -5.02 -9.70 15.27
CA THR A 489 -4.73 -8.35 15.78
C THR A 489 -3.56 -8.38 16.74
N ASP A 490 -2.34 -8.22 16.22
CA ASP A 490 -1.09 -8.19 16.98
C ASP A 490 -0.22 -6.95 16.77
N GLN A 491 -0.64 -6.04 15.88
CA GLN A 491 -0.11 -4.69 15.69
C GLN A 491 -1.14 -3.77 15.04
N CYS A 492 -0.91 -2.46 15.11
CA CYS A 492 -1.46 -1.55 14.13
C CYS A 492 -0.58 -1.49 12.88
N HIS A 493 -1.19 -1.49 11.70
CA HIS A 493 -0.51 -1.19 10.46
C HIS A 493 -0.32 0.32 10.38
N ASP A 494 -1.43 1.08 10.33
CA ASP A 494 -1.43 2.54 10.39
C ASP A 494 -2.21 3.06 11.59
N ILE A 495 -1.79 4.20 12.12
CA ILE A 495 -2.48 4.91 13.19
C ILE A 495 -2.65 6.38 12.80
N THR A 496 -3.85 6.78 12.39
CA THR A 496 -4.11 8.19 12.07
C THR A 496 -4.46 8.97 13.32
N VAL A 497 -3.76 10.07 13.58
CA VAL A 497 -3.99 10.92 14.75
C VAL A 497 -4.77 12.17 14.37
N PHE A 498 -5.65 12.60 15.27
CA PHE A 498 -6.40 13.86 15.21
C PHE A 498 -6.17 14.65 16.51
N PRO A 499 -4.98 15.30 16.65
CA PRO A 499 -4.52 15.81 17.95
C PRO A 499 -5.44 16.86 18.58
N SER A 500 -6.09 17.71 17.78
CA SER A 500 -7.00 18.75 18.30
C SER A 500 -8.29 18.19 18.93
N LEU A 501 -8.67 16.96 18.59
CA LEU A 501 -9.80 16.24 19.18
C LEU A 501 -9.35 15.24 20.25
N ASN A 502 -8.04 15.10 20.48
CA ASN A 502 -7.45 14.05 21.33
C ASN A 502 -7.86 12.63 20.92
N LEU A 503 -8.04 12.40 19.61
CA LEU A 503 -8.42 11.10 19.06
C LEU A 503 -7.33 10.54 18.15
N ALA A 504 -7.24 9.22 18.07
CA ALA A 504 -6.54 8.53 16.99
C ALA A 504 -7.35 7.30 16.55
N ALA A 505 -7.21 6.89 15.30
CA ALA A 505 -7.81 5.68 14.75
C ALA A 505 -6.69 4.74 14.28
N GLY A 506 -6.70 3.50 14.76
CA GLY A 506 -5.75 2.47 14.37
C GLY A 506 -6.41 1.42 13.48
N ALA A 507 -5.80 1.15 12.33
CA ALA A 507 -6.14 -0.01 11.51
C ALA A 507 -5.14 -1.12 11.85
N CYS A 508 -5.60 -2.16 12.53
CA CYS A 508 -4.73 -3.03 13.31
C CYS A 508 -4.80 -4.50 12.94
N SER A 509 -4.54 -4.78 11.67
CA SER A 509 -4.49 -6.10 11.03
C SER A 509 -5.83 -6.86 11.09
N GLY A 510 -6.40 -7.11 12.27
CA GLY A 510 -7.70 -7.75 12.45
C GLY A 510 -8.80 -6.88 13.06
N ASN A 511 -8.50 -5.63 13.47
CA ASN A 511 -9.48 -4.73 14.05
C ASN A 511 -9.26 -3.28 13.58
N GLY A 512 -10.36 -2.53 13.46
CA GLY A 512 -10.34 -1.08 13.53
C GLY A 512 -10.52 -0.64 14.97
N ILE A 513 -9.71 0.29 15.46
CA ILE A 513 -9.79 0.81 16.83
C ILE A 513 -9.78 2.33 16.85
N ILE A 514 -10.35 2.92 17.90
CA ILE A 514 -10.17 4.34 18.23
C ILE A 514 -9.52 4.49 19.61
N LEU A 515 -8.66 5.49 19.73
CA LEU A 515 -7.81 5.74 20.89
C LEU A 515 -8.03 7.16 21.43
N ASP A 516 -8.06 7.30 22.74
CA ASP A 516 -7.89 8.57 23.45
C ASP A 516 -6.40 8.86 23.54
N ILE A 517 -5.99 10.00 22.98
CA ILE A 517 -4.61 10.49 22.97
C ILE A 517 -4.45 11.81 23.74
N SER A 518 -5.37 12.12 24.66
CA SER A 518 -5.30 13.30 25.55
C SER A 518 -3.99 13.34 26.35
N ASP A 519 -3.43 12.17 26.66
CA ASP A 519 -2.02 12.01 27.01
C ASP A 519 -1.29 11.32 25.84
N PRO A 520 -0.55 12.06 25.01
CA PRO A 520 0.19 11.51 23.87
C PRO A 520 1.23 10.45 24.26
N ARG A 521 1.59 10.32 25.54
CA ARG A 521 2.55 9.30 26.00
C ARG A 521 1.89 8.00 26.43
N ALA A 522 0.57 8.00 26.65
CA ALA A 522 -0.15 6.87 27.20
C ALA A 522 -1.54 6.74 26.54
N PRO A 523 -1.60 6.46 25.21
CA PRO A 523 -2.85 6.23 24.50
C PRO A 523 -3.68 5.13 25.15
N ARG A 524 -5.01 5.28 25.14
CA ARG A 524 -5.96 4.29 25.63
C ARG A 524 -7.00 3.97 24.58
N ARG A 525 -7.32 2.68 24.41
CA ARG A 525 -8.40 2.27 23.51
C ARG A 525 -9.75 2.72 24.06
N ILE A 526 -10.55 3.35 23.20
CA ILE A 526 -11.93 3.76 23.47
C ILE A 526 -12.88 2.65 22.99
N ASP A 527 -12.70 2.21 21.74
CA ASP A 527 -13.55 1.20 21.11
C ASP A 527 -12.77 0.38 20.06
N ALA A 528 -13.33 -0.77 19.68
CA ALA A 528 -12.81 -1.65 18.64
C ALA A 528 -13.93 -2.36 17.86
N VAL A 529 -13.74 -2.49 16.55
CA VAL A 529 -14.65 -3.19 15.65
C VAL A 529 -13.92 -4.28 14.86
N ILE A 530 -14.71 -5.25 14.38
CA ILE A 530 -14.31 -6.27 13.41
C ILE A 530 -15.27 -6.16 12.22
N ASP A 531 -14.84 -6.64 11.06
CA ASP A 531 -15.60 -6.55 9.83
C ASP A 531 -15.44 -7.86 9.05
N GLN A 532 -16.57 -8.42 8.62
CA GLN A 532 -16.61 -9.73 7.96
C GLN A 532 -16.08 -9.70 6.53
N GLY A 533 -16.03 -8.51 5.92
CA GLY A 533 -15.50 -8.26 4.59
C GLY A 533 -14.00 -7.97 4.57
N PHE A 534 -13.36 -7.79 5.73
CA PHE A 534 -11.96 -7.38 5.83
C PHE A 534 -11.00 -8.55 5.98
N ALA A 535 -9.94 -8.58 5.18
CA ALA A 535 -8.81 -9.51 5.38
C ALA A 535 -7.72 -8.91 6.27
N TYR A 536 -7.43 -7.63 6.06
CA TYR A 536 -6.33 -6.93 6.69
C TYR A 536 -6.64 -5.44 6.87
N TRP A 537 -6.91 -5.02 8.10
CA TRP A 537 -7.14 -3.62 8.43
C TRP A 537 -5.85 -2.81 8.23
N HIS A 538 -5.87 -1.94 7.22
CA HIS A 538 -4.67 -1.32 6.67
C HIS A 538 -4.49 0.13 7.10
N SER A 539 -5.45 1.01 6.76
CA SER A 539 -5.39 2.43 7.12
C SER A 539 -6.72 2.99 7.61
N ALA A 540 -6.66 4.19 8.21
CA ALA A 540 -7.80 4.89 8.79
C ALA A 540 -7.72 6.38 8.46
N THR A 541 -8.84 7.01 8.11
CA THR A 541 -8.91 8.44 7.80
C THR A 541 -10.15 9.06 8.42
N PHE A 542 -10.01 10.14 9.18
CA PHE A 542 -11.14 10.88 9.74
C PHE A 542 -11.78 11.82 8.72
N SER A 543 -13.08 12.07 8.87
CA SER A 543 -13.74 13.26 8.31
C SER A 543 -13.13 14.55 8.87
N ASN A 544 -13.34 15.68 8.20
CA ASN A 544 -12.72 16.96 8.61
C ASN A 544 -13.12 17.41 10.03
N ASP A 545 -14.29 17.00 10.50
CA ASP A 545 -14.79 17.28 11.85
C ASP A 545 -14.53 16.15 12.87
N GLY A 546 -13.88 15.06 12.44
CA GLY A 546 -13.58 13.90 13.27
C GLY A 546 -14.79 13.09 13.72
N THR A 547 -15.96 13.28 13.09
CA THR A 547 -17.20 12.54 13.43
C THR A 547 -17.32 11.20 12.72
N LYS A 548 -16.50 10.95 11.69
CA LYS A 548 -16.46 9.69 10.95
C LYS A 548 -15.02 9.22 10.79
N VAL A 549 -14.85 7.93 10.62
CA VAL A 549 -13.59 7.30 10.23
C VAL A 549 -13.85 6.31 9.10
N LEU A 550 -13.07 6.42 8.03
CA LEU A 550 -13.02 5.48 6.93
C LEU A 550 -11.83 4.55 7.17
N PHE A 551 -12.08 3.25 7.28
CA PHE A 551 -11.05 2.22 7.35
C PHE A 551 -10.90 1.51 6.01
N THR A 552 -9.67 1.14 5.66
CA THR A 552 -9.35 0.45 4.40
C THR A 552 -8.92 -1.00 4.65
N ASP A 553 -9.27 -1.89 3.72
CA ASP A 553 -8.87 -3.31 3.73
C ASP A 553 -7.81 -3.59 2.66
N GLU A 554 -6.62 -4.03 3.08
CA GLU A 554 -5.56 -4.45 2.15
C GLU A 554 -5.74 -5.92 1.72
N TRP A 555 -6.89 -6.22 1.12
CA TRP A 555 -7.21 -7.59 0.69
C TRP A 555 -6.18 -8.10 -0.31
N GLY A 556 -5.63 -9.28 -0.03
CA GLY A 556 -4.59 -9.89 -0.84
C GLY A 556 -3.17 -9.43 -0.53
N GLY A 557 -2.97 -8.58 0.49
CA GLY A 557 -1.66 -8.11 0.93
C GLY A 557 -0.93 -7.29 -0.13
N GLY A 558 -1.70 -6.55 -0.93
CA GLY A 558 -1.16 -5.60 -1.88
C GLY A 558 -0.63 -6.13 -3.21
N GLY A 559 -0.22 -7.40 -3.25
CA GLY A 559 0.38 -8.03 -4.44
C GLY A 559 -0.55 -8.89 -5.29
N ARG A 560 -1.87 -8.87 -5.06
CA ARG A 560 -2.84 -9.77 -5.71
C ARG A 560 -3.90 -9.01 -6.51
N PRO A 561 -4.48 -9.61 -7.55
CA PRO A 561 -5.57 -9.01 -8.32
C PRO A 561 -6.89 -9.20 -7.57
N ARG A 562 -7.33 -8.17 -6.83
CA ARG A 562 -8.46 -8.22 -5.88
C ARG A 562 -9.59 -7.22 -6.17
N CYS A 563 -9.63 -6.75 -7.42
CA CYS A 563 -10.70 -5.94 -7.98
C CYS A 563 -11.27 -6.60 -9.24
N ARG A 564 -11.32 -7.93 -9.29
CA ARG A 564 -11.80 -8.65 -10.49
C ARG A 564 -13.32 -8.64 -10.53
N ALA A 565 -13.91 -8.80 -11.70
CA ALA A 565 -15.37 -8.76 -11.88
C ALA A 565 -16.15 -9.80 -11.04
N GLN A 566 -15.51 -10.91 -10.67
CA GLN A 566 -16.08 -11.96 -9.82
C GLN A 566 -15.87 -11.75 -8.32
N ASP A 567 -15.01 -10.81 -7.94
CA ASP A 567 -14.73 -10.56 -6.53
C ASP A 567 -15.95 -9.88 -5.86
N PRO A 568 -16.31 -10.25 -4.63
CA PRO A 568 -17.44 -9.62 -3.94
C PRO A 568 -17.23 -8.12 -3.72
N ALA A 569 -18.29 -7.32 -3.87
CA ALA A 569 -18.21 -5.87 -3.76
C ALA A 569 -17.92 -5.36 -2.34
N ASP A 570 -18.15 -6.19 -1.34
CA ASP A 570 -17.89 -5.95 0.09
C ASP A 570 -16.52 -6.51 0.54
N TRP A 571 -15.74 -7.10 -0.38
CA TRP A 571 -14.42 -7.67 -0.10
C TRP A 571 -13.31 -6.71 -0.53
N GLY A 572 -12.39 -6.36 0.37
CA GLY A 572 -11.38 -5.34 0.06
C GLY A 572 -11.99 -3.94 -0.15
N ALA A 573 -13.17 -3.70 0.43
CA ALA A 573 -13.88 -2.43 0.38
C ALA A 573 -13.45 -1.57 1.58
N ASP A 574 -13.55 -0.25 1.43
CA ASP A 574 -13.48 0.66 2.56
C ASP A 574 -14.75 0.55 3.40
N ALA A 575 -14.60 0.59 4.72
CA ALA A 575 -15.71 0.60 5.66
C ALA A 575 -15.76 1.95 6.39
N ILE A 576 -16.91 2.62 6.32
CA ILE A 576 -17.11 3.94 6.89
C ILE A 576 -17.90 3.80 8.19
N TYR A 577 -17.32 4.29 9.29
CA TYR A 577 -17.94 4.28 10.61
C TYR A 577 -18.19 5.71 11.08
N THR A 578 -19.32 5.93 11.74
CA THR A 578 -19.61 7.16 12.49
C THR A 578 -19.16 6.99 13.94
N ILE A 579 -18.68 8.06 14.58
CA ILE A 579 -18.21 8.06 15.96
C ILE A 579 -19.28 8.73 16.83
N ASN A 580 -20.07 7.93 17.53
CA ASN A 580 -21.16 8.40 18.39
C ASN A 580 -20.84 8.07 19.86
N ASP A 581 -20.65 9.11 20.68
CA ASP A 581 -20.28 8.98 22.10
C ASP A 581 -19.06 8.05 22.35
N GLY A 582 -18.10 8.09 21.42
CA GLY A 582 -16.89 7.26 21.47
C GLY A 582 -17.10 5.82 21.01
N GLN A 583 -18.23 5.49 20.38
CA GLN A 583 -18.48 4.18 19.78
C GLN A 583 -18.45 4.25 18.25
N LEU A 584 -17.89 3.22 17.62
CA LEU A 584 -17.87 3.06 16.17
C LEU A 584 -19.16 2.40 15.69
N GLU A 585 -19.98 3.16 14.96
CA GLU A 585 -21.23 2.67 14.35
C GLU A 585 -21.06 2.57 12.84
N PHE A 586 -21.18 1.36 12.30
CA PHE A 586 -21.05 1.08 10.87
C PHE A 586 -22.07 1.88 10.05
N GLY A 587 -21.58 2.62 9.06
CA GLY A 587 -22.40 3.44 8.15
C GLY A 587 -22.60 2.80 6.78
N GLY A 588 -21.52 2.32 6.16
CA GLY A 588 -21.59 1.72 4.82
C GLY A 588 -20.21 1.36 4.26
N TYR A 589 -20.21 0.78 3.07
CA TYR A 589 -18.99 0.43 2.34
C TYR A 589 -18.81 1.29 1.11
N TYR A 590 -17.56 1.45 0.69
CA TYR A 590 -17.19 1.92 -0.62
C TYR A 590 -16.16 0.97 -1.24
N LYS A 591 -16.35 0.57 -2.50
CA LYS A 591 -15.38 -0.21 -3.26
C LYS A 591 -15.19 0.46 -4.61
N LEU A 592 -13.95 0.45 -5.11
CA LEU A 592 -13.63 0.86 -6.47
C LEU A 592 -14.59 0.17 -7.47
N PRO A 593 -15.35 0.91 -8.29
CA PRO A 593 -16.38 0.33 -9.14
C PRO A 593 -15.83 -0.32 -10.43
N SER A 594 -14.55 -0.13 -10.74
CA SER A 594 -13.90 -0.71 -11.92
C SER A 594 -13.40 -2.13 -11.67
N ALA A 595 -13.62 -3.00 -12.66
CA ALA A 595 -13.07 -4.34 -12.67
C ALA A 595 -11.70 -4.34 -13.35
N GLN A 596 -10.70 -4.88 -12.67
CA GLN A 596 -9.31 -4.94 -13.12
C GLN A 596 -8.96 -6.36 -13.62
N SER A 597 -7.89 -6.48 -14.40
CA SER A 597 -7.43 -7.76 -14.92
C SER A 597 -6.71 -8.62 -13.86
N GLU A 598 -6.27 -9.82 -14.24
CA GLU A 598 -5.47 -10.67 -13.34
C GLU A 598 -3.98 -10.30 -13.33
N GLU A 599 -3.57 -9.33 -14.15
CA GLU A 599 -2.21 -8.79 -14.25
C GLU A 599 -2.04 -7.50 -13.42
N GLU A 600 -3.13 -7.01 -12.81
CA GLU A 600 -3.19 -5.77 -12.05
C GLU A 600 -3.38 -6.08 -10.56
N ASN A 601 -2.41 -5.71 -9.72
CA ASN A 601 -2.62 -5.72 -8.28
C ASN A 601 -3.53 -4.53 -7.90
N CYS A 602 -4.62 -4.81 -7.19
CA CYS A 602 -5.60 -3.77 -6.89
C CYS A 602 -6.13 -3.93 -5.48
N VAL A 603 -5.93 -2.88 -4.69
CA VAL A 603 -6.32 -2.83 -3.28
C VAL A 603 -6.40 -1.38 -2.82
N ALA A 604 -7.28 -1.08 -1.86
CA ALA A 604 -7.34 0.23 -1.22
C ALA A 604 -6.03 0.53 -0.46
N HIS A 605 -5.54 1.75 -0.58
CA HIS A 605 -4.36 2.23 0.11
C HIS A 605 -4.52 3.70 0.54
N ASN A 606 -3.43 4.35 0.93
CA ASN A 606 -3.44 5.64 1.62
C ASN A 606 -3.99 6.82 0.79
N GLY A 607 -4.61 7.76 1.50
CA GLY A 607 -5.33 8.89 0.94
C GLY A 607 -5.48 10.07 1.90
N SER A 608 -6.04 11.20 1.45
CA SER A 608 -6.40 12.32 2.33
C SER A 608 -7.71 13.01 1.96
N ILE A 609 -8.23 13.80 2.90
CA ILE A 609 -9.44 14.61 2.70
C ILE A 609 -9.14 15.77 1.74
N ILE A 610 -10.03 15.97 0.77
CA ILE A 610 -10.11 17.20 0.00
C ILE A 610 -11.06 18.15 0.75
N PRO A 611 -10.62 19.33 1.18
CA PRO A 611 -11.38 20.21 2.07
C PRO A 611 -12.45 21.02 1.32
N VAL A 612 -13.43 20.34 0.74
CA VAL A 612 -14.62 20.97 0.17
C VAL A 612 -15.56 21.37 1.31
N PRO A 613 -15.94 22.66 1.46
CA PRO A 613 -16.76 23.09 2.58
C PRO A 613 -18.11 22.37 2.61
N GLY A 614 -18.43 21.76 3.77
CA GLY A 614 -19.71 21.05 3.98
C GLY A 614 -19.83 19.67 3.33
N ARG A 615 -18.71 19.10 2.87
CA ARG A 615 -18.64 17.75 2.30
C ARG A 615 -17.44 16.99 2.86
N ASP A 616 -17.60 15.68 2.96
CA ASP A 616 -16.52 14.75 3.29
C ASP A 616 -16.08 14.09 1.99
N VAL A 617 -15.02 14.65 1.37
CA VAL A 617 -14.46 14.16 0.10
C VAL A 617 -13.07 13.59 0.37
N PHE A 618 -12.79 12.39 -0.13
CA PHE A 618 -11.54 11.67 0.12
C PHE A 618 -10.90 11.28 -1.21
N VAL A 619 -9.62 11.63 -1.40
CA VAL A 619 -8.79 11.11 -2.49
C VAL A 619 -7.96 9.95 -1.97
N GLN A 620 -7.96 8.84 -2.71
CA GLN A 620 -7.42 7.57 -2.28
C GLN A 620 -6.64 6.88 -3.39
N ALA A 621 -5.57 6.19 -3.00
CA ALA A 621 -4.80 5.32 -3.86
C ALA A 621 -5.39 3.90 -3.88
N TRP A 622 -5.42 3.27 -5.05
CA TRP A 622 -5.93 1.91 -5.26
C TRP A 622 -4.89 0.98 -5.94
N TYR A 623 -3.59 1.17 -5.64
CA TYR A 623 -2.50 0.51 -6.39
C TYR A 623 -2.73 0.60 -7.91
N GLN A 624 -2.70 -0.49 -8.68
CA GLN A 624 -2.93 -0.43 -10.14
C GLN A 624 -4.39 -0.15 -10.51
N GLY A 625 -5.34 -0.15 -9.56
CA GLY A 625 -6.67 0.43 -9.76
C GLY A 625 -6.68 1.97 -9.79
N GLY A 626 -5.51 2.59 -9.62
CA GLY A 626 -5.30 4.01 -9.86
C GLY A 626 -5.64 4.89 -8.66
N LEU A 627 -6.13 6.08 -8.96
CA LEU A 627 -6.56 7.10 -8.01
C LEU A 627 -8.08 7.22 -8.10
N SER A 628 -8.76 7.16 -6.96
CA SER A 628 -10.19 7.41 -6.88
C SER A 628 -10.47 8.55 -5.90
N ILE A 629 -11.45 9.39 -6.22
CA ILE A 629 -11.97 10.42 -5.32
C ILE A 629 -13.42 10.07 -5.02
N LEU A 630 -13.73 9.89 -3.75
CA LEU A 630 -15.07 9.53 -3.28
C LEU A 630 -15.66 10.62 -2.39
N ASP A 631 -16.98 10.79 -2.46
CA ASP A 631 -17.75 11.56 -1.48
C ASP A 631 -18.40 10.58 -0.50
N PHE A 632 -18.11 10.73 0.79
CA PHE A 632 -18.67 9.94 1.88
C PHE A 632 -19.41 10.81 2.92
N THR A 633 -19.88 11.99 2.52
CA THR A 633 -20.67 12.90 3.37
C THR A 633 -21.87 12.17 3.97
N ASP A 634 -22.51 11.31 3.17
CA ASP A 634 -23.45 10.30 3.63
C ASP A 634 -22.74 8.93 3.65
N PRO A 635 -22.38 8.41 4.82
CA PRO A 635 -21.62 7.16 4.92
C PRO A 635 -22.39 5.94 4.40
N ALA A 636 -23.73 6.01 4.32
CA ALA A 636 -24.56 4.94 3.79
C ALA A 636 -24.60 4.91 2.24
N ASN A 637 -24.19 6.00 1.59
CA ASN A 637 -24.29 6.19 0.15
C ASN A 637 -23.02 6.85 -0.39
N ALA A 638 -21.85 6.32 -0.06
CA ALA A 638 -20.58 6.81 -0.60
C ALA A 638 -20.44 6.48 -2.09
N TYR A 639 -19.89 7.40 -2.89
CA TYR A 639 -19.77 7.24 -4.34
C TYR A 639 -18.56 7.95 -4.94
N GLU A 640 -18.05 7.43 -6.06
CA GLU A 640 -16.92 7.99 -6.81
C GLU A 640 -17.34 9.26 -7.57
N ILE A 641 -16.53 10.32 -7.47
CA ILE A 641 -16.76 11.61 -8.15
C ILE A 641 -15.68 11.94 -9.18
N ALA A 642 -14.49 11.35 -9.08
CA ALA A 642 -13.39 11.54 -10.02
C ALA A 642 -12.42 10.36 -9.93
N TYR A 643 -11.68 10.10 -11.01
CA TYR A 643 -10.66 9.05 -11.00
C TYR A 643 -9.57 9.29 -12.05
N PHE A 644 -8.43 8.64 -11.83
CA PHE A 644 -7.39 8.48 -12.83
C PHE A 644 -6.83 7.07 -12.74
N ASP A 645 -6.72 6.38 -13.87
CA ASP A 645 -6.21 5.00 -13.91
C ASP A 645 -5.30 4.77 -15.12
N ARG A 646 -4.38 3.81 -15.00
CA ARG A 646 -3.51 3.35 -16.08
C ARG A 646 -3.61 1.84 -16.18
N GLY A 647 -3.59 1.33 -17.41
CA GLY A 647 -3.51 -0.11 -17.64
C GLY A 647 -2.25 -0.75 -17.03
N PRO A 648 -2.18 -2.08 -17.07
CA PRO A 648 -1.15 -2.85 -16.37
C PRO A 648 0.24 -2.44 -16.84
N ILE A 649 1.24 -2.61 -15.97
CA ILE A 649 2.63 -2.30 -16.33
C ILE A 649 3.11 -3.15 -17.52
N ASP A 650 2.73 -4.43 -17.55
CA ASP A 650 3.07 -5.40 -18.59
C ASP A 650 1.85 -6.25 -18.94
N PRO A 651 1.64 -6.62 -20.21
CA PRO A 651 0.46 -7.38 -20.62
C PRO A 651 0.47 -8.86 -20.18
N ASP A 652 1.64 -9.42 -19.88
CA ASP A 652 1.81 -10.85 -19.67
C ASP A 652 2.19 -11.20 -18.23
N VAL A 653 2.75 -10.23 -17.48
CA VAL A 653 3.28 -10.43 -16.13
C VAL A 653 2.72 -9.40 -15.14
N MET A 654 2.20 -9.88 -14.02
CA MET A 654 1.84 -9.00 -12.91
C MET A 654 3.09 -8.40 -12.28
N VAL A 655 3.18 -7.07 -12.33
CA VAL A 655 4.20 -6.27 -11.64
C VAL A 655 3.50 -5.48 -10.54
N LEU A 656 4.07 -5.47 -9.32
CA LEU A 656 3.58 -4.58 -8.26
C LEU A 656 3.69 -3.12 -8.73
N GLY A 657 2.56 -2.43 -8.80
CA GLY A 657 2.50 -1.09 -9.39
C GLY A 657 1.36 -0.23 -8.89
N GLY A 658 1.22 0.92 -9.53
CA GLY A 658 0.17 1.89 -9.25
C GLY A 658 0.47 2.77 -8.04
N TYR A 659 -0.53 3.50 -7.54
CA TYR A 659 -0.28 4.52 -6.51
C TYR A 659 -0.15 3.90 -5.13
N TRP A 660 0.96 4.16 -4.45
CA TRP A 660 1.10 3.90 -3.01
C TRP A 660 0.26 4.87 -2.19
N SER A 661 0.33 6.17 -2.49
CA SER A 661 -0.44 7.18 -1.77
C SER A 661 -0.87 8.30 -2.69
N THR A 662 -2.02 8.90 -2.40
CA THR A 662 -2.53 10.07 -3.11
C THR A 662 -3.02 11.12 -2.10
N TYR A 663 -2.45 12.33 -2.15
CA TYR A 663 -2.72 13.36 -1.14
C TYR A 663 -3.08 14.70 -1.77
N TRP A 664 -4.11 15.33 -1.22
CA TRP A 664 -4.39 16.74 -1.45
C TRP A 664 -3.42 17.62 -0.66
N TYR A 665 -2.77 18.57 -1.34
CA TYR A 665 -1.95 19.60 -0.73
C TYR A 665 -1.94 20.86 -1.60
N ASP A 666 -2.15 22.02 -0.98
CA ASP A 666 -2.09 23.35 -1.62
C ASP A 666 -2.84 23.45 -2.97
N GLY A 667 -4.06 22.91 -3.03
CA GLY A 667 -4.92 23.01 -4.21
C GLY A 667 -4.69 21.96 -5.29
N ARG A 668 -3.77 21.02 -5.07
CA ARG A 668 -3.42 19.95 -6.01
C ARG A 668 -3.48 18.59 -5.33
N ILE A 669 -3.46 17.55 -6.16
CA ILE A 669 -3.36 16.17 -5.71
C ILE A 669 -2.03 15.60 -6.20
N TYR A 670 -1.28 14.98 -5.30
CA TYR A 670 0.00 14.37 -5.58
C TYR A 670 -0.12 12.86 -5.38
N GLY A 671 0.32 12.07 -6.36
CA GLY A 671 0.28 10.61 -6.31
C GLY A 671 1.67 10.00 -6.43
N THR A 672 2.12 9.25 -5.43
CA THR A 672 3.37 8.47 -5.53
C THR A 672 3.06 7.12 -6.15
N GLU A 673 3.54 6.91 -7.36
CA GLU A 673 3.42 5.64 -8.08
C GLU A 673 4.63 4.76 -7.74
N ILE A 674 4.35 3.51 -7.34
CA ILE A 674 5.30 2.54 -6.82
C ILE A 674 6.53 2.37 -7.72
N VAL A 675 6.34 2.27 -9.05
CA VAL A 675 7.40 2.01 -10.05
C VAL A 675 7.68 3.20 -10.98
N ARG A 676 6.67 3.96 -11.40
CA ARG A 676 6.75 5.01 -12.44
C ARG A 676 7.33 6.31 -11.88
N GLY A 677 6.89 6.78 -10.72
CA GLY A 677 7.38 8.03 -10.14
C GLY A 677 6.33 8.85 -9.39
N LEU A 678 6.21 10.13 -9.70
CA LEU A 678 5.33 11.10 -9.01
C LEU A 678 4.42 11.79 -10.04
N ASP A 679 3.11 11.72 -9.80
CA ASP A 679 2.12 12.42 -10.60
C ASP A 679 1.49 13.58 -9.83
N VAL A 680 1.07 14.61 -10.58
CA VAL A 680 0.40 15.80 -10.06
C VAL A 680 -0.88 16.04 -10.83
N PHE A 681 -1.97 16.21 -10.10
CA PHE A 681 -3.31 16.42 -10.65
C PHE A 681 -3.96 17.69 -10.12
N GLU A 682 -4.93 18.17 -10.90
CA GLU A 682 -5.85 19.24 -10.51
C GLU A 682 -7.30 18.78 -10.71
N LEU A 683 -8.18 19.19 -9.79
CA LEU A 683 -9.62 18.95 -9.92
C LEU A 683 -10.22 19.82 -11.02
N MET A 684 -11.08 19.21 -11.84
CA MET A 684 -11.83 19.90 -12.88
C MET A 684 -13.30 20.05 -12.48
N PRO A 685 -13.94 21.18 -12.86
CA PRO A 685 -15.38 21.34 -12.68
C PRO A 685 -16.17 20.24 -13.37
N SER A 686 -17.20 19.75 -12.70
CA SER A 686 -18.03 18.64 -13.15
C SER A 686 -19.45 18.74 -12.59
N ASP A 687 -20.30 17.78 -12.93
CA ASP A 687 -21.62 17.65 -12.31
C ASP A 687 -21.54 17.38 -10.79
N TYR A 688 -20.40 16.87 -10.31
CA TYR A 688 -20.16 16.56 -8.89
C TYR A 688 -19.50 17.69 -8.10
N LEU A 689 -18.68 18.52 -8.74
CA LEU A 689 -17.96 19.61 -8.08
C LEU A 689 -18.00 20.87 -8.96
N SER A 690 -18.55 21.96 -8.42
CA SER A 690 -18.56 23.24 -9.12
C SER A 690 -17.20 23.94 -9.09
N GLU A 691 -17.01 24.94 -9.95
CA GLU A 691 -15.84 25.83 -9.90
C GLU A 691 -15.67 26.48 -8.52
N ASN A 692 -16.78 26.89 -7.87
CA ASN A 692 -16.71 27.51 -6.54
C ASN A 692 -16.34 26.50 -5.45
N GLU A 693 -16.79 25.25 -5.52
CA GLU A 693 -16.40 24.20 -4.58
C GLU A 693 -14.89 23.91 -4.67
N ILE A 694 -14.36 23.80 -5.89
CA ILE A 694 -12.93 23.60 -6.13
C ILE A 694 -12.13 24.81 -5.65
N ALA A 695 -12.59 26.02 -5.97
CA ALA A 695 -11.93 27.25 -5.52
C ALA A 695 -11.97 27.39 -3.99
N ALA A 696 -13.07 27.02 -3.33
CA ALA A 696 -13.18 27.02 -1.88
C ALA A 696 -12.26 25.99 -1.22
N ALA A 697 -12.07 24.81 -1.84
CA ALA A 697 -11.12 23.82 -1.35
C ALA A 697 -9.66 24.31 -1.41
N ARG A 698 -9.32 25.15 -2.40
CA ARG A 698 -8.00 25.82 -2.48
C ARG A 698 -7.80 26.92 -1.44
N LEU A 699 -8.88 27.58 -1.02
CA LEU A 699 -8.85 28.62 0.00
C LEU A 699 -8.79 28.07 1.44
N ALA A 700 -8.92 26.76 1.60
CA ALA A 700 -8.98 26.13 2.91
C ALA A 700 -7.63 26.22 3.64
N ASP A 701 -7.64 26.67 4.90
CA ASP A 701 -6.45 26.73 5.75
C ASP A 701 -6.17 25.35 6.34
N GLN A 702 -5.22 24.65 5.73
CA GLN A 702 -4.73 23.33 6.14
C GLN A 702 -3.41 23.40 6.92
N GLY A 703 -2.95 24.62 7.26
CA GLY A 703 -1.59 24.84 7.76
C GLY A 703 -0.52 24.69 6.67
N GLN A 704 0.74 24.63 7.09
CA GLN A 704 1.90 24.55 6.19
C GLN A 704 2.58 23.18 6.21
N THR A 705 1.99 22.19 6.87
CA THR A 705 2.60 20.86 6.99
C THR A 705 1.54 19.80 6.85
N PHE A 706 1.81 18.83 5.97
CA PHE A 706 1.01 17.63 5.82
C PHE A 706 1.91 16.43 6.07
N ASN A 707 1.55 15.61 7.05
CA ASN A 707 2.18 14.32 7.29
C ASN A 707 1.12 13.22 7.09
N PRO A 708 1.50 12.10 6.46
CA PRO A 708 0.71 10.88 6.46
C PRO A 708 0.24 10.53 7.89
N GLN A 709 -0.98 10.02 8.00
CA GLN A 709 -1.57 9.63 9.28
C GLN A 709 -1.62 10.74 10.36
N GLN A 710 -1.53 12.03 9.98
CA GLN A 710 -1.71 13.17 10.87
C GLN A 710 -2.75 14.14 10.29
N GLN A 711 -3.87 14.30 10.99
CA GLN A 711 -4.98 15.16 10.54
C GLN A 711 -5.27 16.29 11.52
N TYR A 712 -5.61 17.44 10.95
CA TYR A 712 -6.09 18.62 11.66
C TYR A 712 -7.38 19.11 10.99
N PRO A 713 -8.28 19.75 11.76
CA PRO A 713 -9.51 20.28 11.19
C PRO A 713 -9.15 21.46 10.31
N VAL A 714 -9.60 21.40 9.07
CA VAL A 714 -9.42 22.46 8.07
C VAL A 714 -10.54 23.48 8.25
N SER A 715 -10.20 24.76 8.07
CA SER A 715 -11.15 25.87 8.13
C SER A 715 -11.14 26.68 6.84
N TRP A 716 -12.19 27.47 6.61
CA TRP A 716 -12.31 28.33 5.43
C TRP A 716 -12.40 29.80 5.84
N PRO A 717 -11.79 30.73 5.09
CA PRO A 717 -11.92 32.15 5.37
C PRO A 717 -13.35 32.65 5.11
N GLU A 718 -13.70 33.80 5.70
CA GLU A 718 -14.96 34.51 5.43
C GLU A 718 -14.94 35.16 4.02
N HIS A 719 -14.94 34.32 2.99
CA HIS A 719 -14.78 34.71 1.60
C HIS A 719 -16.04 34.42 0.76
N PRO A 720 -16.45 35.30 -0.18
CA PRO A 720 -17.64 35.09 -0.99
C PRO A 720 -17.68 33.77 -1.76
N VAL A 721 -16.52 33.28 -2.23
CA VAL A 721 -16.40 31.98 -2.93
C VAL A 721 -16.85 30.81 -2.05
N VAL A 722 -16.58 30.84 -0.74
CA VAL A 722 -17.04 29.80 0.19
C VAL A 722 -18.57 29.82 0.30
N GLY A 723 -19.17 31.01 0.31
CA GLY A 723 -20.62 31.18 0.26
C GLY A 723 -21.23 30.66 -1.05
N LEU A 724 -20.57 30.93 -2.19
CA LEU A 724 -20.97 30.42 -3.49
C LEU A 724 -20.87 28.89 -3.56
N ALA A 725 -19.86 28.27 -2.94
CA ALA A 725 -19.73 26.82 -2.85
C ALA A 725 -20.91 26.18 -2.10
N TYR A 726 -21.29 26.71 -0.93
CA TYR A 726 -22.48 26.23 -0.21
C TYR A 726 -23.76 26.45 -1.02
N LEU A 727 -23.85 27.56 -1.76
CA LEU A 727 -24.99 27.87 -2.58
C LEU A 727 -25.13 26.88 -3.75
N ASP A 728 -24.03 26.54 -4.42
CA ASP A 728 -24.00 25.54 -5.48
C ASP A 728 -24.47 24.17 -4.97
N GLN A 729 -24.03 23.75 -3.78
CA GLN A 729 -24.49 22.52 -3.14
C GLN A 729 -25.98 22.56 -2.80
N LEU A 730 -26.47 23.65 -2.20
CA LEU A 730 -27.88 23.80 -1.84
C LEU A 730 -28.79 23.87 -3.09
N MET A 731 -28.30 24.43 -4.20
CA MET A 731 -29.02 24.41 -5.47
C MET A 731 -29.05 23.01 -6.09
N ARG A 732 -27.94 22.26 -6.03
CA ARG A 732 -27.88 20.87 -6.49
C ARG A 732 -28.83 19.96 -5.72
N ASP A 733 -28.97 20.20 -4.41
CA ASP A 733 -29.90 19.48 -3.53
C ASP A 733 -31.36 19.95 -3.68
N GLU A 734 -31.65 20.95 -4.55
CA GLU A 734 -32.94 21.64 -4.65
C GLU A 734 -33.45 22.18 -3.28
N ALA A 735 -32.53 22.50 -2.37
CA ALA A 735 -32.82 22.89 -0.99
C ALA A 735 -33.19 24.37 -0.84
N LEU A 736 -32.95 25.22 -1.85
CA LEU A 736 -33.29 26.64 -1.84
C LEU A 736 -34.21 27.04 -3.00
N PRO A 737 -35.15 27.99 -2.81
CA PRO A 737 -35.92 28.55 -3.90
C PRO A 737 -35.03 29.27 -4.93
N ALA A 738 -35.23 28.99 -6.23
CA ALA A 738 -34.39 29.53 -7.31
C ALA A 738 -34.22 31.06 -7.26
N GLU A 739 -35.29 31.82 -6.99
CA GLU A 739 -35.24 33.29 -6.91
C GLU A 739 -34.30 33.79 -5.79
N GLN A 740 -34.29 33.10 -4.65
CA GLN A 740 -33.41 33.46 -3.53
C GLN A 740 -31.96 33.08 -3.84
N ALA A 741 -31.75 31.92 -4.46
CA ALA A 741 -30.43 31.47 -4.85
C ALA A 741 -29.81 32.41 -5.89
N GLU A 742 -30.55 32.81 -6.92
CA GLU A 742 -30.09 33.77 -7.94
C GLU A 742 -29.70 35.13 -7.32
N ALA A 743 -30.50 35.64 -6.37
CA ALA A 743 -30.21 36.89 -5.69
C ALA A 743 -28.92 36.81 -4.84
N LEU A 744 -28.72 35.70 -4.13
CA LEU A 744 -27.50 35.45 -3.36
C LEU A 744 -26.28 35.29 -4.25
N TYR A 745 -26.42 34.58 -5.37
CA TYR A 745 -25.34 34.38 -6.33
C TYR A 745 -24.85 35.72 -6.89
N ALA A 746 -25.79 36.59 -7.28
CA ALA A 746 -25.47 37.92 -7.78
C ALA A 746 -24.78 38.80 -6.73
N ALA A 747 -25.26 38.77 -5.48
CA ALA A 747 -24.69 39.58 -4.41
C ALA A 747 -23.30 39.07 -3.97
N LEU A 748 -23.11 37.76 -3.83
CA LEU A 748 -21.82 37.17 -3.48
C LEU A 748 -20.80 37.30 -4.62
N GLY A 749 -21.23 37.16 -5.86
CA GLY A 749 -20.37 37.40 -7.03
C GLY A 749 -19.85 38.84 -7.08
N GLN A 750 -20.70 39.84 -6.83
CA GLN A 750 -20.25 41.24 -6.70
C GLN A 750 -19.36 41.48 -5.47
N ALA A 751 -19.53 40.69 -4.41
CA ALA A 751 -18.76 40.83 -3.19
C ALA A 751 -17.34 40.29 -3.35
N ALA A 752 -17.13 39.27 -4.20
CA ALA A 752 -15.81 38.68 -4.45
C ALA A 752 -14.80 39.75 -4.88
N ASP A 753 -15.11 40.51 -5.93
CA ASP A 753 -14.23 41.58 -6.44
C ASP A 753 -13.88 42.63 -5.37
N ALA A 754 -14.87 43.01 -4.54
CA ALA A 754 -14.68 44.01 -3.49
C ALA A 754 -13.86 43.46 -2.30
N VAL A 755 -14.09 42.22 -1.90
CA VAL A 755 -13.34 41.55 -0.82
C VAL A 755 -11.88 41.33 -1.23
N ASP A 756 -11.64 40.84 -2.45
CA ASP A 756 -10.28 40.62 -2.99
C ASP A 756 -9.49 41.94 -3.10
N ALA A 757 -10.16 43.03 -3.44
CA ALA A 757 -9.54 44.36 -3.50
C ALA A 757 -9.40 45.04 -2.12
N GLY A 758 -9.97 44.46 -1.05
CA GLY A 758 -10.02 45.09 0.28
C GLY A 758 -10.82 46.40 0.29
N GLU A 759 -11.87 46.49 -0.54
CA GLU A 759 -12.69 47.69 -0.71
C GLU A 759 -13.96 47.65 0.14
N ASP A 760 -14.23 48.76 0.83
CA ASP A 760 -15.49 48.94 1.55
C ASP A 760 -16.66 49.09 0.57
N ASN A 761 -17.71 48.29 0.74
CA ASN A 761 -18.96 48.43 -0.01
C ASN A 761 -20.18 48.33 0.91
N ALA A 762 -20.46 49.44 1.60
CA ALA A 762 -21.56 49.52 2.57
C ALA A 762 -22.95 49.24 1.95
N ALA A 763 -23.13 49.44 0.64
CA ALA A 763 -24.38 49.11 -0.03
C ALA A 763 -24.55 47.59 -0.13
N LEU A 764 -23.53 46.90 -0.64
CA LEU A 764 -23.52 45.46 -0.78
C LEU A 764 -23.55 44.74 0.59
N SER A 765 -22.85 45.29 1.59
CA SER A 765 -22.95 44.84 2.99
C SER A 765 -24.40 44.85 3.52
N ARG A 766 -25.19 45.88 3.19
CA ARG A 766 -26.61 45.96 3.60
C ARG A 766 -27.48 44.97 2.85
N GLU A 767 -27.21 44.76 1.57
CA GLU A 767 -27.91 43.81 0.72
C GLU A 767 -27.70 42.36 1.19
N LEU A 768 -26.44 41.95 1.40
CA LEU A 768 -26.09 40.62 1.92
C LEU A 768 -26.76 40.34 3.27
N ARG A 769 -26.77 41.31 4.19
CA ARG A 769 -27.49 41.16 5.46
C ARG A 769 -29.00 41.04 5.31
N GLN A 770 -29.58 41.66 4.28
CA GLN A 770 -31.00 41.50 4.00
C GLN A 770 -31.29 40.10 3.47
N LEU A 771 -30.52 39.64 2.48
CA LEU A 771 -30.63 38.28 1.93
C LEU A 771 -30.44 37.21 3.00
N ARG A 772 -29.50 37.39 3.94
CA ARG A 772 -29.33 36.48 5.10
C ARG A 772 -30.59 36.40 5.96
N ARG A 773 -31.25 37.53 6.24
CA ARG A 773 -32.50 37.53 7.03
C ARG A 773 -33.62 36.79 6.31
N ASP A 774 -33.65 36.90 4.99
CA ASP A 774 -34.65 36.22 4.17
C ASP A 774 -34.40 34.69 4.16
N LEU A 775 -33.13 34.24 4.26
CA LEU A 775 -32.76 32.83 4.45
C LEU A 775 -33.18 32.25 5.81
N SER A 776 -33.21 33.04 6.88
CA SER A 776 -33.59 32.54 8.22
C SER A 776 -35.04 32.02 8.30
N GLY A 777 -35.88 32.35 7.31
CA GLY A 777 -37.25 31.84 7.19
C GLY A 777 -37.39 30.57 6.35
N VAL A 778 -36.31 30.07 5.75
CA VAL A 778 -36.34 28.90 4.86
C VAL A 778 -36.19 27.62 5.65
N SER A 779 -37.10 26.66 5.42
CA SER A 779 -37.01 25.31 5.98
C SER A 779 -36.43 24.38 4.92
N VAL A 780 -35.32 23.73 5.25
CA VAL A 780 -34.66 22.73 4.39
C VAL A 780 -34.80 21.33 5.00
N GLN A 781 -34.78 20.30 4.16
CA GLN A 781 -34.81 18.89 4.58
C GLN A 781 -33.42 18.28 4.41
N GLY A 782 -33.09 17.28 5.23
CA GLY A 782 -31.78 16.62 5.21
C GLY A 782 -30.77 17.32 6.12
N GLU A 783 -30.07 16.53 6.92
CA GLU A 783 -29.13 17.06 7.93
C GLU A 783 -27.97 17.82 7.27
N ALA A 784 -27.44 17.31 6.15
CA ALA A 784 -26.39 17.97 5.37
C ALA A 784 -26.84 19.35 4.86
N SER A 785 -28.02 19.45 4.25
CA SER A 785 -28.54 20.73 3.73
C SER A 785 -28.86 21.72 4.86
N VAL A 786 -29.31 21.25 6.04
CA VAL A 786 -29.45 22.11 7.24
C VAL A 786 -28.10 22.69 7.68
N ARG A 787 -27.07 21.85 7.77
CA ARG A 787 -25.71 22.31 8.12
C ARG A 787 -25.16 23.31 7.10
N ARG A 788 -25.28 23.01 5.80
CA ARG A 788 -24.85 23.89 4.70
C ARG A 788 -25.57 25.24 4.72
N LEU A 789 -26.88 25.26 4.98
CA LEU A 789 -27.64 26.51 5.09
C LEU A 789 -27.18 27.35 6.29
N SER A 790 -26.92 26.73 7.44
CA SER A 790 -26.38 27.42 8.60
C SER A 790 -25.00 28.03 8.29
N ALA A 791 -24.10 27.23 7.72
CA ALA A 791 -22.75 27.67 7.35
C ALA A 791 -22.78 28.82 6.32
N LEU A 792 -23.67 28.74 5.31
CA LEU A 792 -23.89 29.82 4.35
C LEU A 792 -24.30 31.13 5.05
N GLN A 793 -25.20 31.07 6.03
CA GLN A 793 -25.62 32.26 6.78
C GLN A 793 -24.46 32.89 7.58
N ASP A 794 -23.58 32.06 8.14
CA ASP A 794 -22.40 32.51 8.87
C ASP A 794 -21.40 33.18 7.93
N VAL A 795 -21.11 32.56 6.77
CA VAL A 795 -20.23 33.16 5.74
C VAL A 795 -20.79 34.50 5.24
N ILE A 796 -22.10 34.60 4.97
CA ILE A 796 -22.72 35.86 4.54
C ILE A 796 -22.56 36.95 5.60
N GLU A 797 -22.65 36.62 6.89
CA GLU A 797 -22.44 37.62 7.95
C GLU A 797 -21.00 38.11 7.96
N GLY A 798 -20.03 37.19 7.89
CA GLY A 798 -18.60 37.50 7.83
C GLY A 798 -18.24 38.40 6.64
N VAL A 799 -18.63 37.98 5.42
CA VAL A 799 -18.45 38.77 4.19
C VAL A 799 -19.13 40.13 4.30
N SER A 800 -20.34 40.19 4.86
CA SER A 800 -21.02 41.49 5.03
C SER A 800 -20.31 42.39 6.06
N ALA A 801 -19.54 41.83 6.99
CA ALA A 801 -18.77 42.56 7.97
C ALA A 801 -17.46 43.10 7.38
N SER A 802 -16.78 42.33 6.52
CA SER A 802 -15.53 42.74 5.86
C SER A 802 -15.73 43.90 4.86
N LEU A 803 -16.92 44.05 4.29
CA LEU A 803 -17.28 45.14 3.36
C LEU A 803 -17.65 46.48 4.04
N ARG A 804 -17.35 46.69 5.33
CA ARG A 804 -17.74 47.88 6.12
C ARG A 804 -16.54 48.68 6.59
#